data_AF-A0A8J6LWK3-F1
#
_entry.id   AF-A0A8J6LWK3-F1
#
_cell.length_a   1.000
_cell.length_b   1.000
_cell.length_c   1.000
_cell.angle_alpha   90.00
_cell.angle_beta   90.00
_cell.angle_gamma   90.00
#
_symmetry.space_group_name_H-M   'P 1'
#
loop_
_entity.id
_entity.type
_entity.pdbx_description
1 polymer ?
#
loop_
_entity_poly.entity_id
_entity_poly.type
_entity_poly.pdbx_seq_one_letter_code
_entity_poly.pdbx_strand_id
1 'polypeptide(L)'
;MYEKLLLLIYKMERNPVFSSIKKGFLLITPAVLAGSVALLINSFPIPALQSWLHSFAGGVLSQLLDLIFDATIGFLSVYLVLAISYYYCAEVAPSPSGIQVPAMVTALACFVATFGDTLDIDCFGTIGVFTAMLCAVLATRLFLFLTGVRRGKPMPAGRSTAAYFTSVRAILPTFVCVLVFGCGHLLLYWLGGVGNLNQLISQALVSLFGGTHTNLGAGLSFTAVQNGLWVLGVHGGNALDQVAKTLLVQGNGAIITKSFLDTFASIGGSGSALCLVLALLLGSRQQRHRDLVRSSLGLSLFNINEILVFGLPVVLNPILALPFVLTPLVSTLMAYGAVALGLVPMAVSEVGWTTPVFFSGYLATGSWTGAVLQLAILVVGTLLYLPFVHLAVQLQRHRAGFMAKDLTERFRRDEQRHLRPDYLERADETGAAAKAMAAQLQLDVQNGQVPVFYQPQLDAKERVVGAEALLRWQYAGQLIYPPLAIALAQQVGCFDALTRLILHRVCRDIGELRAQMGPAFTISVNITAAQLDDTSFTEQIISGAASYGVNHQLVLEVTEESALGDFAQIAPNIELLRQNGIRMAIDDFGMGQTSLEYLRENLFAYVKLDGSLVQQVLHNPRCRDIVGSIVELGRALDFGVTAEMVETEETRQVLLELGCQYYQGYLYSPALPYSDFVDYCREQAGRVAVSPRQ
;
A
#
# COMPACT_ATOMS: atom_id res chain seq x y z
N MET A 1 16.00 0.86 -12.29
CA MET A 1 14.84 0.92 -13.22
C MET A 1 13.63 0.19 -12.66
N TYR A 2 13.80 -1.05 -12.17
CA TYR A 2 12.72 -1.88 -11.61
C TYR A 2 11.96 -1.27 -10.42
N GLU A 3 12.67 -0.78 -9.39
CA GLU A 3 12.03 -0.14 -8.23
C GLU A 3 11.25 1.13 -8.60
N LYS A 4 11.74 1.90 -9.58
CA LYS A 4 11.03 3.08 -10.11
C LYS A 4 9.71 2.70 -10.80
N LEU A 5 9.68 1.57 -11.52
CA LEU A 5 8.45 1.03 -12.11
C LEU A 5 7.46 0.60 -11.02
N LEU A 6 7.91 -0.13 -9.99
CA LEU A 6 7.07 -0.52 -8.86
C LEU A 6 6.50 0.70 -8.13
N LEU A 7 7.31 1.74 -7.92
CA LEU A 7 6.88 2.99 -7.31
C LEU A 7 5.84 3.72 -8.17
N LEU A 8 6.02 3.75 -9.49
CA LEU A 8 5.04 4.33 -10.42
C LEU A 8 3.69 3.61 -10.32
N ILE A 9 3.72 2.27 -10.34
CA ILE A 9 2.51 1.44 -10.23
C ILE A 9 1.84 1.65 -8.86
N TYR A 10 2.61 1.68 -7.78
CA TYR A 10 2.09 1.99 -6.44
C TYR A 10 1.42 3.37 -6.39
N LYS A 11 2.02 4.40 -6.99
CA LYS A 11 1.43 5.74 -7.09
C LYS A 11 0.14 5.75 -7.90
N MET A 12 0.04 4.95 -8.96
CA MET A 12 -1.20 4.79 -9.72
C MET A 12 -2.30 4.11 -8.91
N GLU A 13 -1.99 3.01 -8.20
CA GLU A 13 -2.96 2.33 -7.34
C GLU A 13 -3.48 3.21 -6.20
N ARG A 14 -2.62 4.12 -5.69
CA ARG A 14 -2.96 5.07 -4.64
C ARG A 14 -3.87 6.22 -5.11
N ASN A 15 -4.06 6.37 -6.42
CA ASN A 15 -4.98 7.39 -6.92
C ASN A 15 -6.40 7.13 -6.36
N PRO A 16 -7.04 8.12 -5.71
CA PRO A 16 -8.35 7.96 -5.09
C PRO A 16 -9.41 7.37 -6.03
N VAL A 17 -9.33 7.71 -7.32
CA VAL A 17 -10.25 7.19 -8.35
C VAL A 17 -10.09 5.68 -8.49
N PHE A 18 -8.86 5.21 -8.73
CA PHE A 18 -8.58 3.78 -8.94
C PHE A 18 -8.85 2.96 -7.68
N SER A 19 -8.44 3.46 -6.51
CA SER A 19 -8.68 2.81 -5.21
C SER A 19 -10.18 2.63 -4.96
N SER A 20 -10.99 3.66 -5.24
CA SER A 20 -12.44 3.63 -5.00
C SER A 20 -13.18 2.69 -5.95
N ILE A 21 -12.78 2.65 -7.21
CA ILE A 21 -13.33 1.69 -8.20
C ILE A 21 -13.07 0.26 -7.73
N LYS A 22 -11.82 -0.04 -7.36
CA LYS A 22 -11.42 -1.35 -6.83
C LYS A 22 -12.22 -1.75 -5.58
N LYS A 23 -12.36 -0.84 -4.61
CA LYS A 23 -13.16 -1.09 -3.40
C LYS A 23 -14.64 -1.30 -3.74
N GLY A 24 -15.16 -0.56 -4.72
CA GLY A 24 -16.53 -0.73 -5.21
C GLY A 24 -16.80 -2.13 -5.74
N PHE A 25 -15.94 -2.66 -6.62
CA PHE A 25 -16.06 -4.03 -7.14
C PHE A 25 -15.94 -5.11 -6.04
N LEU A 26 -15.04 -4.91 -5.08
CA LEU A 26 -14.90 -5.83 -3.95
C LEU A 26 -16.17 -5.88 -3.08
N LEU A 27 -16.81 -4.73 -2.84
CA LEU A 27 -18.03 -4.64 -2.03
C LEU A 27 -19.18 -5.46 -2.62
N ILE A 28 -19.31 -5.45 -3.95
CA ILE A 28 -20.44 -6.09 -4.64
C ILE A 28 -20.17 -7.56 -5.04
N THR A 29 -18.99 -8.08 -4.74
CA THR A 29 -18.58 -9.45 -5.10
C THR A 29 -19.60 -10.53 -4.68
N PRO A 30 -20.25 -10.47 -3.49
CA PRO A 30 -21.28 -11.44 -3.13
C PRO A 30 -22.48 -11.46 -4.09
N ALA A 31 -22.94 -10.29 -4.56
CA ALA A 31 -24.05 -10.19 -5.51
C ALA A 31 -23.64 -10.77 -6.88
N VAL A 32 -22.45 -10.40 -7.35
CA VAL A 32 -21.89 -10.95 -8.60
C VAL A 32 -21.80 -12.47 -8.55
N LEU A 33 -21.34 -13.03 -7.42
CA LEU A 33 -21.22 -14.47 -7.22
C LEU A 33 -22.59 -15.17 -7.28
N ALA A 34 -23.60 -14.64 -6.59
CA ALA A 34 -24.93 -15.21 -6.58
C ALA A 34 -25.54 -15.26 -7.99
N GLY A 35 -25.45 -14.16 -8.74
CA GLY A 35 -25.92 -14.11 -10.13
C GLY A 35 -25.14 -15.03 -11.07
N SER A 36 -23.82 -15.11 -10.92
CA SER A 36 -22.96 -15.97 -11.74
C SER A 36 -23.27 -17.46 -11.52
N VAL A 37 -23.57 -17.87 -10.28
CA VAL A 37 -24.01 -19.24 -9.97
C VAL A 37 -25.41 -19.51 -10.54
N ALA A 38 -26.35 -18.57 -10.41
CA ALA A 38 -27.68 -18.71 -10.99
C ALA A 38 -27.64 -18.87 -12.52
N LEU A 39 -26.82 -18.03 -13.18
CA LEU A 39 -26.55 -18.11 -14.61
C LEU A 39 -25.99 -19.48 -15.03
N LEU A 40 -25.00 -19.99 -14.28
CA LEU A 40 -24.41 -21.30 -14.56
C LEU A 40 -25.45 -22.42 -14.48
N ILE A 41 -26.29 -22.42 -13.45
CA ILE A 41 -27.32 -23.45 -13.27
C ILE A 41 -28.35 -23.35 -14.41
N ASN A 42 -28.81 -22.12 -14.74
CA ASN A 42 -29.81 -21.93 -15.78
C ASN A 42 -29.25 -22.17 -17.20
N SER A 43 -27.95 -22.00 -17.41
CA SER A 43 -27.28 -22.19 -18.72
C SER A 43 -26.38 -23.42 -18.77
N PHE A 44 -26.59 -24.40 -17.89
CA PHE A 44 -25.75 -25.59 -17.81
C PHE A 44 -25.79 -26.40 -19.11
N PRO A 45 -24.64 -26.81 -19.68
CA PRO A 45 -24.54 -27.34 -21.05
C PRO A 45 -24.94 -28.83 -21.16
N ILE A 46 -26.09 -29.21 -20.59
CA ILE A 46 -26.68 -30.55 -20.73
C ILE A 46 -28.15 -30.40 -21.18
N PRO A 47 -28.49 -30.79 -22.42
CA PRO A 47 -29.84 -30.63 -22.96
C PRO A 47 -30.94 -31.30 -22.10
N ALA A 48 -30.65 -32.48 -21.55
CA ALA A 48 -31.59 -33.19 -20.67
C ALA A 48 -31.89 -32.38 -19.39
N LEU A 49 -30.85 -31.80 -18.76
CA LEU A 49 -31.01 -30.96 -17.59
C LEU A 49 -31.81 -29.70 -17.91
N GLN A 50 -31.55 -29.05 -19.04
CA GLN A 50 -32.28 -27.87 -19.49
C GLN A 50 -33.77 -28.17 -19.69
N SER A 51 -34.09 -29.26 -20.39
CA SER A 51 -35.48 -29.68 -20.60
C SER A 51 -36.20 -30.00 -19.28
N TRP A 52 -35.49 -30.60 -18.31
CA TRP A 52 -36.02 -30.86 -16.97
C TRP A 52 -36.23 -29.55 -16.20
N LEU A 53 -35.29 -28.61 -16.26
CA LEU A 53 -35.33 -27.36 -15.51
C LEU A 53 -36.49 -26.46 -15.96
N HIS A 54 -36.76 -26.41 -17.27
CA HIS A 54 -37.90 -25.70 -17.84
C HIS A 54 -39.26 -26.39 -17.62
N SER A 55 -39.29 -27.72 -17.40
CA SER A 55 -40.55 -28.47 -17.18
C SER A 55 -40.88 -28.70 -15.71
N PHE A 56 -39.87 -28.75 -14.84
CA PHE A 56 -40.02 -29.01 -13.42
C PHE A 56 -40.88 -27.92 -12.75
N ALA A 57 -41.94 -28.34 -12.07
CA ALA A 57 -42.89 -27.47 -11.38
C ALA A 57 -43.39 -26.30 -12.26
N GLY A 58 -43.55 -26.51 -13.57
CA GLY A 58 -43.99 -25.47 -14.52
C GLY A 58 -42.92 -24.42 -14.84
N GLY A 59 -41.63 -24.73 -14.66
CA GLY A 59 -40.52 -23.83 -14.96
C GLY A 59 -40.20 -22.83 -13.84
N VAL A 60 -40.83 -22.97 -12.67
CA VAL A 60 -40.63 -22.08 -11.51
C VAL A 60 -39.16 -22.01 -11.10
N LEU A 61 -38.42 -23.13 -11.18
CA LEU A 61 -37.00 -23.13 -10.82
C LEU A 61 -36.16 -22.26 -11.78
N SER A 62 -36.43 -22.33 -13.10
CA SER A 62 -35.77 -21.47 -14.09
C SER A 62 -36.09 -20.00 -13.83
N GLN A 63 -37.36 -19.67 -13.59
CA GLN A 63 -37.80 -18.31 -13.28
C GLN A 63 -37.16 -17.77 -12.00
N LEU A 64 -37.00 -18.59 -10.97
CA LEU A 64 -36.31 -18.20 -9.74
C LEU A 64 -34.81 -17.92 -9.98
N LEU A 65 -34.15 -18.71 -10.82
CA LEU A 65 -32.75 -18.48 -11.19
C LEU A 65 -32.59 -17.20 -12.01
N ASP A 66 -33.48 -16.95 -12.96
CA ASP A 66 -33.51 -15.69 -13.72
C ASP A 66 -33.77 -14.50 -12.81
N LEU A 67 -34.71 -14.61 -11.86
CA LEU A 67 -34.95 -13.56 -10.86
C LEU A 67 -33.69 -13.26 -10.03
N ILE A 68 -32.95 -14.29 -9.60
CA ILE A 68 -31.68 -14.10 -8.86
C ILE A 68 -30.65 -13.41 -9.76
N PHE A 69 -30.53 -13.80 -11.02
CA PHE A 69 -29.62 -13.18 -11.98
C PHE A 69 -29.97 -11.70 -12.21
N ASP A 70 -31.23 -11.41 -12.51
CA ASP A 70 -31.72 -10.05 -12.77
C ASP A 70 -31.54 -9.16 -11.55
N ALA A 71 -31.87 -9.65 -10.35
CA ALA A 71 -31.70 -8.93 -9.10
C ALA A 71 -30.24 -8.70 -8.70
N THR A 72 -29.27 -9.34 -9.36
CA THR A 72 -27.85 -9.24 -9.00
C THR A 72 -27.00 -8.66 -10.14
N ILE A 73 -26.77 -9.44 -11.20
CA ILE A 73 -26.00 -9.01 -12.38
C ILE A 73 -26.82 -8.04 -13.23
N GLY A 74 -28.14 -8.20 -13.29
CA GLY A 74 -29.05 -7.28 -13.99
C GLY A 74 -29.09 -5.86 -13.42
N PHE A 75 -28.65 -5.66 -12.17
CA PHE A 75 -28.52 -4.34 -11.53
C PHE A 75 -27.06 -3.97 -11.17
N LEU A 76 -26.09 -4.66 -11.79
CA LEU A 76 -24.66 -4.53 -11.44
C LEU A 76 -24.16 -3.08 -11.47
N SER A 77 -24.49 -2.32 -12.50
CA SER A 77 -24.01 -0.93 -12.64
C SER A 77 -24.58 0.02 -11.58
N VAL A 78 -25.80 -0.25 -11.10
CA VAL A 78 -26.44 0.49 -9.99
C VAL A 78 -25.70 0.22 -8.69
N TYR A 79 -25.39 -1.04 -8.38
CA TYR A 79 -24.59 -1.37 -7.20
C TYR A 79 -23.21 -0.74 -7.25
N LEU A 80 -22.57 -0.72 -8.43
CA LEU A 80 -21.28 -0.08 -8.62
C LEU A 80 -21.32 1.43 -8.45
N VAL A 81 -22.31 2.14 -9.02
CA VAL A 81 -22.33 3.61 -8.92
C VAL A 81 -22.42 4.04 -7.45
N LEU A 82 -23.21 3.31 -6.67
CA LEU A 82 -23.36 3.53 -5.23
C LEU A 82 -22.03 3.21 -4.50
N ALA A 83 -21.49 2.01 -4.70
CA ALA A 83 -20.29 1.56 -4.01
C ALA A 83 -19.06 2.44 -4.31
N ILE A 84 -18.84 2.79 -5.58
CA ILE A 84 -17.71 3.62 -6.01
C ILE A 84 -17.87 5.04 -5.47
N SER A 85 -19.07 5.63 -5.53
CA SER A 85 -19.33 6.97 -5.00
C SER A 85 -19.05 7.05 -3.50
N TYR A 86 -19.50 6.04 -2.74
CA TYR A 86 -19.27 5.94 -1.30
C TYR A 86 -17.77 5.96 -0.96
N TYR A 87 -17.00 5.06 -1.57
CA TYR A 87 -15.56 4.99 -1.31
C TYR A 87 -14.80 6.21 -1.83
N TYR A 88 -15.17 6.75 -2.99
CA TYR A 88 -14.53 7.95 -3.54
C TYR A 88 -14.78 9.18 -2.67
N CYS A 89 -15.98 9.31 -2.11
CA CYS A 89 -16.28 10.34 -1.13
C CYS A 89 -15.41 10.18 0.13
N ALA A 90 -15.28 8.97 0.65
CA ALA A 90 -14.48 8.70 1.85
C ALA A 90 -12.99 9.01 1.64
N GLU A 91 -12.43 8.70 0.46
CA GLU A 91 -11.04 9.00 0.13
C GLU A 91 -10.77 10.50 -0.05
N VAL A 92 -11.69 11.23 -0.67
CA VAL A 92 -11.50 12.66 -0.98
C VAL A 92 -11.90 13.59 0.18
N ALA A 93 -12.81 13.14 1.05
CA ALA A 93 -13.31 13.89 2.20
C ALA A 93 -13.41 13.00 3.47
N PRO A 94 -12.28 12.63 4.10
CA PRO A 94 -12.22 11.70 5.23
C PRO A 94 -12.73 12.24 6.57
N SER A 95 -13.35 13.42 6.60
CA SER A 95 -13.92 14.05 7.80
C SER A 95 -15.17 13.28 8.28
N PRO A 96 -15.55 13.29 9.58
CA PRO A 96 -16.74 12.60 10.10
C PRO A 96 -18.10 13.17 9.63
N SER A 97 -18.16 13.74 8.43
CA SER A 97 -19.38 14.20 7.80
C SER A 97 -20.11 13.02 7.15
N GLY A 98 -21.36 12.79 7.52
CA GLY A 98 -22.27 11.82 6.87
C GLY A 98 -22.65 12.18 5.42
N ILE A 99 -21.76 12.88 4.70
CA ILE A 99 -21.93 13.36 3.33
C ILE A 99 -21.81 12.25 2.27
N GLN A 100 -21.26 11.11 2.66
CA GLN A 100 -21.10 9.93 1.80
C GLN A 100 -22.44 9.44 1.25
N VAL A 101 -23.47 9.34 2.09
CA VAL A 101 -24.80 8.85 1.68
C VAL A 101 -25.47 9.82 0.70
N PRO A 102 -25.54 11.15 0.96
CA PRO A 102 -26.00 12.11 -0.04
C PRO A 102 -25.22 12.05 -1.36
N ALA A 103 -23.89 11.97 -1.31
CA ALA A 103 -23.06 11.85 -2.52
C ALA A 103 -23.38 10.59 -3.32
N MET A 104 -23.65 9.48 -2.62
CA MET A 104 -24.04 8.21 -3.21
C MET A 104 -25.38 8.31 -3.95
N VAL A 105 -26.38 8.93 -3.33
CA VAL A 105 -27.70 9.20 -3.93
C VAL A 105 -27.59 10.16 -5.12
N THR A 106 -26.80 11.23 -5.01
CA THR A 106 -26.54 12.17 -6.11
C THR A 106 -25.90 11.46 -7.30
N ALA A 107 -24.89 10.62 -7.06
CA ALA A 107 -24.22 9.88 -8.13
C ALA A 107 -25.16 8.92 -8.86
N LEU A 108 -26.06 8.23 -8.13
CA LEU A 108 -27.10 7.39 -8.74
C LEU A 108 -28.07 8.23 -9.58
N ALA A 109 -28.54 9.37 -9.07
CA ALA A 109 -29.43 10.26 -9.81
C ALA A 109 -28.77 10.78 -11.10
N CYS A 110 -27.48 11.16 -11.05
CA CYS A 110 -26.71 11.55 -12.22
C CYS A 110 -26.56 10.40 -13.23
N PHE A 111 -26.31 9.18 -12.76
CA PHE A 111 -26.22 7.99 -13.62
C PHE A 111 -27.55 7.72 -14.34
N VAL A 112 -28.66 7.71 -13.61
CA VAL A 112 -30.01 7.55 -14.21
C VAL A 112 -30.30 8.65 -15.23
N ALA A 113 -29.91 9.90 -14.94
CA ALA A 113 -30.07 11.03 -15.86
C ALA A 113 -29.29 10.89 -17.17
N THR A 114 -28.33 9.97 -17.27
CA THR A 114 -27.59 9.73 -18.53
C THR A 114 -28.36 8.90 -19.56
N PHE A 115 -29.47 8.26 -19.16
CA PHE A 115 -30.27 7.38 -20.04
C PHE A 115 -31.54 8.03 -20.61
N GLY A 116 -31.85 9.29 -20.23
CA GLY A 116 -32.96 10.05 -20.81
C GLY A 116 -34.36 9.56 -20.41
N ASP A 117 -35.35 9.79 -21.29
CA ASP A 117 -36.78 9.60 -21.01
C ASP A 117 -37.26 8.13 -21.03
N THR A 118 -36.48 7.22 -21.62
CA THR A 118 -36.81 5.79 -21.70
C THR A 118 -35.76 4.97 -20.99
N LEU A 119 -36.10 4.48 -19.79
CA LEU A 119 -35.23 3.65 -18.96
C LEU A 119 -35.31 2.20 -19.43
N ASP A 120 -34.35 1.81 -20.25
CA ASP A 120 -34.09 0.41 -20.55
C ASP A 120 -33.38 -0.25 -19.36
N ILE A 121 -33.99 -1.31 -18.82
CA ILE A 121 -33.48 -2.03 -17.64
C ILE A 121 -32.12 -2.68 -17.96
N ASP A 122 -31.87 -3.05 -19.21
CA ASP A 122 -30.59 -3.65 -19.63
C ASP A 122 -29.40 -2.72 -19.37
N CYS A 123 -29.64 -1.40 -19.35
CA CYS A 123 -28.63 -0.40 -19.03
C CYS A 123 -28.20 -0.44 -17.55
N PHE A 124 -28.98 -1.05 -16.66
CA PHE A 124 -28.62 -1.22 -15.25
C PHE A 124 -27.73 -2.44 -14.98
N GLY A 125 -27.63 -3.36 -15.94
CA GLY A 125 -26.79 -4.54 -15.85
C GLY A 125 -25.31 -4.28 -16.18
N THR A 126 -24.69 -5.25 -16.84
CA THR A 126 -23.27 -5.20 -17.25
C THR A 126 -22.97 -4.11 -18.29
N ILE A 127 -23.97 -3.72 -19.08
CA ILE A 127 -23.85 -2.68 -20.12
C ILE A 127 -23.56 -1.31 -19.48
N GLY A 128 -24.21 -0.99 -18.35
CA GLY A 128 -24.06 0.30 -17.67
C GLY A 128 -22.77 0.49 -16.88
N VAL A 129 -21.96 -0.55 -16.68
CA VAL A 129 -20.84 -0.55 -15.71
C VAL A 129 -19.84 0.58 -15.96
N PHE A 130 -19.46 0.81 -17.21
CA PHE A 130 -18.52 1.88 -17.56
C PHE A 130 -19.09 3.27 -17.30
N THR A 131 -20.34 3.50 -17.71
CA THR A 131 -21.07 4.74 -17.43
C THR A 131 -21.22 4.96 -15.93
N ALA A 132 -21.50 3.91 -15.16
CA ALA A 132 -21.57 3.97 -13.69
C ALA A 132 -20.22 4.35 -13.07
N MET A 133 -19.10 3.77 -13.52
CA MET A 133 -17.76 4.13 -13.03
C MET A 133 -17.44 5.62 -13.28
N LEU A 134 -17.71 6.13 -14.49
CA LEU A 134 -17.50 7.54 -14.83
C LEU A 134 -18.43 8.46 -14.02
N CYS A 135 -19.73 8.14 -13.96
CA CYS A 135 -20.72 8.94 -13.23
C CYS A 135 -20.40 8.98 -11.74
N ALA A 136 -20.07 7.84 -11.12
CA ALA A 136 -19.74 7.77 -9.71
C ALA A 136 -18.60 8.71 -9.33
N VAL A 137 -17.55 8.79 -10.15
CA VAL A 137 -16.38 9.64 -9.86
C VAL A 137 -16.67 11.10 -10.18
N LEU A 138 -17.22 11.39 -11.35
CA LEU A 138 -17.45 12.76 -11.83
C LEU A 138 -18.57 13.46 -11.07
N ALA A 139 -19.70 12.79 -10.83
CA ALA A 139 -20.83 13.34 -10.09
C ALA A 139 -20.43 13.60 -8.63
N THR A 140 -19.77 12.64 -7.98
CA THR A 140 -19.32 12.83 -6.59
C THR A 140 -18.28 13.93 -6.47
N ARG A 141 -17.35 14.05 -7.44
CA ARG A 141 -16.38 15.15 -7.45
C ARG A 141 -17.07 16.51 -7.57
N LEU A 142 -18.05 16.63 -8.47
CA LEU A 142 -18.84 17.85 -8.65
C LEU A 142 -19.65 18.18 -7.39
N PHE A 143 -20.32 17.17 -6.81
CA PHE A 143 -21.08 17.31 -5.57
C PHE A 143 -20.22 17.80 -4.40
N LEU A 144 -19.03 17.22 -4.20
CA LEU A 144 -18.09 17.64 -3.16
C LEU A 144 -17.54 19.06 -3.40
N PHE A 145 -17.38 19.46 -4.65
CA PHE A 145 -17.00 20.82 -5.00
C PHE A 145 -18.11 21.83 -4.62
N LEU A 146 -19.37 21.52 -4.96
CA LEU A 146 -20.51 22.38 -4.69
C LEU A 146 -20.85 22.49 -3.20
N THR A 147 -20.65 21.42 -2.42
CA THR A 147 -20.87 21.43 -0.96
C THR A 147 -19.79 22.18 -0.18
N GLY A 148 -18.68 22.58 -0.82
CA GLY A 148 -17.64 23.38 -0.18
C GLY A 148 -16.82 22.64 0.88
N VAL A 149 -16.95 21.32 1.00
CA VAL A 149 -16.20 20.49 1.98
C VAL A 149 -14.68 20.58 1.77
N ARG A 150 -14.22 20.93 0.57
CA ARG A 150 -12.81 21.25 0.29
C ARG A 150 -12.32 22.59 0.87
N ARG A 151 -13.18 23.43 1.45
CA ARG A 151 -12.85 24.76 1.99
C ARG A 151 -12.74 24.82 3.52
N GLY A 152 -12.71 23.67 4.22
CA GLY A 152 -12.33 23.61 5.63
C GLY A 152 -13.27 24.30 6.63
N LYS A 153 -14.55 24.58 6.27
CA LYS A 153 -15.50 25.15 7.24
C LYS A 153 -15.97 24.05 8.21
N PRO A 154 -15.72 24.18 9.53
CA PRO A 154 -16.15 23.18 10.51
C PRO A 154 -17.68 23.12 10.60
N MET A 155 -18.20 21.91 10.78
CA MET A 155 -19.62 21.65 10.96
C MET A 155 -20.00 21.86 12.45
N PRO A 156 -21.08 22.57 12.78
CA PRO A 156 -21.50 22.72 14.17
C PRO A 156 -21.93 21.37 14.75
N ALA A 157 -21.34 21.01 15.89
CA ALA A 157 -21.58 19.75 16.57
C ALA A 157 -22.95 19.75 17.28
N GLY A 158 -23.87 18.87 16.84
CA GLY A 158 -25.16 18.60 17.49
C GLY A 158 -25.69 17.21 17.10
N ARG A 159 -25.74 16.29 18.07
CA ARG A 159 -25.77 14.82 17.88
C ARG A 159 -27.10 14.19 17.40
N SER A 160 -28.05 14.92 16.83
CA SER A 160 -29.25 14.32 16.21
C SER A 160 -29.79 15.07 14.98
N THR A 161 -29.51 16.37 14.86
CA THR A 161 -29.91 17.22 13.74
C THR A 161 -28.89 17.31 12.60
N ALA A 162 -27.63 16.87 12.84
CA ALA A 162 -26.55 16.97 11.87
C ALA A 162 -26.81 16.21 10.56
N ALA A 163 -27.38 15.00 10.62
CA ALA A 163 -27.68 14.22 9.42
C ALA A 163 -28.75 14.89 8.55
N TYR A 164 -29.83 15.36 9.17
CA TYR A 164 -30.91 16.09 8.49
C TYR A 164 -30.38 17.35 7.79
N PHE A 165 -29.61 18.19 8.49
CA PHE A 165 -29.04 19.40 7.89
C PHE A 165 -28.03 19.10 6.78
N THR A 166 -27.33 17.97 6.85
CA THR A 166 -26.44 17.50 5.76
C THR A 166 -27.26 17.16 4.52
N SER A 167 -28.38 16.45 4.67
CA SER A 167 -29.29 16.12 3.57
C SER A 167 -29.96 17.36 2.97
N VAL A 168 -30.42 18.31 3.78
CA VAL A 168 -31.02 19.56 3.28
C VAL A 168 -30.00 20.40 2.49
N ARG A 169 -28.75 20.49 2.98
CA ARG A 169 -27.66 21.20 2.27
C ARG A 169 -27.25 20.50 0.97
N ALA A 170 -27.51 19.20 0.84
CA ALA A 170 -27.21 18.44 -0.36
C ALA A 170 -28.20 18.67 -1.51
N ILE A 171 -29.37 19.28 -1.27
CA ILE A 171 -30.43 19.48 -2.28
C ILE A 171 -29.90 20.27 -3.49
N LEU A 172 -29.38 21.48 -3.25
CA LEU A 172 -28.89 22.34 -4.34
C LEU A 172 -27.70 21.72 -5.09
N PRO A 173 -26.66 21.18 -4.43
CA PRO A 173 -25.61 20.42 -5.09
C PRO A 173 -26.14 19.26 -5.93
N THR A 174 -27.10 18.50 -5.42
CA THR A 174 -27.72 17.37 -6.16
C THR A 174 -28.44 17.86 -7.40
N PHE A 175 -29.27 18.90 -7.27
CA PHE A 175 -29.99 19.50 -8.39
C PHE A 175 -29.02 19.94 -9.50
N VAL A 176 -27.95 20.65 -9.14
CA VAL A 176 -26.95 21.11 -10.12
C VAL A 176 -26.22 19.92 -10.75
N CYS A 177 -25.86 18.89 -9.99
CA CYS A 177 -25.20 17.71 -10.54
C CYS A 177 -26.12 17.00 -11.56
N VAL A 178 -27.39 16.76 -11.21
CA VAL A 178 -28.35 16.12 -12.12
C VAL A 178 -28.57 16.97 -13.36
N LEU A 179 -28.69 18.29 -13.21
CA LEU A 179 -28.82 19.22 -14.34
C LEU A 179 -27.63 19.11 -15.29
N VAL A 180 -26.40 19.11 -14.77
CA VAL A 180 -25.18 19.00 -15.60
C VAL A 180 -25.14 17.68 -16.37
N PHE A 181 -25.45 16.56 -15.72
CA PHE A 181 -25.45 15.24 -16.38
C PHE A 181 -26.60 15.10 -17.39
N GLY A 182 -27.79 15.62 -17.07
CA GLY A 182 -28.92 15.67 -17.99
C GLY A 182 -28.63 16.54 -19.22
N CYS A 183 -28.02 17.71 -19.05
CA CYS A 183 -27.55 18.53 -20.18
C CYS A 183 -26.50 17.79 -21.02
N GLY A 184 -25.61 17.02 -20.39
CA GLY A 184 -24.64 16.17 -21.08
C GLY A 184 -25.31 15.09 -21.94
N HIS A 185 -26.36 14.44 -21.42
CA HIS A 185 -27.18 13.49 -22.18
C HIS A 185 -27.85 14.18 -23.39
N LEU A 186 -28.51 15.32 -23.18
CA LEU A 186 -29.16 16.07 -24.28
C LEU A 186 -28.15 16.49 -25.36
N LEU A 187 -26.93 16.88 -24.96
CA LEU A 187 -25.86 17.21 -25.89
C LEU A 187 -25.40 15.99 -26.70
N LEU A 188 -25.29 14.83 -26.06
CA LEU A 188 -24.91 13.57 -26.72
C LEU A 188 -25.98 13.14 -27.75
N TYR A 189 -27.26 13.30 -27.41
CA TYR A 189 -28.36 13.08 -28.36
C TYR A 189 -28.32 14.08 -29.52
N TRP A 190 -28.08 15.37 -29.25
CA TRP A 190 -28.05 16.41 -30.28
C TRP A 190 -26.85 16.27 -31.24
N LEU A 191 -25.67 15.92 -30.73
CA LEU A 191 -24.46 15.78 -31.54
C LEU A 191 -24.34 14.43 -32.26
N GLY A 192 -24.73 13.34 -31.57
CA GLY A 192 -24.46 11.99 -32.02
C GLY A 192 -25.68 11.17 -32.40
N GLY A 193 -26.91 11.68 -32.18
CA GLY A 193 -28.15 10.92 -32.43
C GLY A 193 -28.29 9.66 -31.57
N VAL A 194 -27.54 9.57 -30.47
CA VAL A 194 -27.47 8.41 -29.57
C VAL A 194 -28.13 8.73 -28.24
N GLY A 195 -28.80 7.75 -27.64
CA GLY A 195 -29.48 7.93 -26.36
C GLY A 195 -28.57 7.79 -25.13
N ASN A 196 -27.42 7.15 -25.26
CA ASN A 196 -26.48 6.99 -24.15
C ASN A 196 -25.04 6.73 -24.63
N LEU A 197 -24.08 6.79 -23.69
CA LEU A 197 -22.66 6.60 -23.96
C LEU A 197 -22.33 5.21 -24.52
N ASN A 198 -23.08 4.17 -24.11
CA ASN A 198 -22.84 2.81 -24.58
C ASN A 198 -23.21 2.65 -26.05
N GLN A 199 -24.34 3.23 -26.49
CA GLN A 199 -24.72 3.26 -27.90
C GLN A 199 -23.69 3.99 -28.75
N LEU A 200 -23.11 5.10 -28.25
CA LEU A 200 -22.02 5.79 -28.93
C LEU A 200 -20.81 4.88 -29.13
N ILE A 201 -20.41 4.15 -28.09
CA ILE A 201 -19.29 3.19 -28.15
C ILE A 201 -19.62 2.08 -29.15
N SER A 202 -20.79 1.45 -29.06
CA SER A 202 -21.19 0.37 -29.96
C SER A 202 -21.25 0.82 -31.42
N GLN A 203 -21.80 1.99 -31.72
CA GLN A 203 -21.83 2.53 -33.09
C GLN A 203 -20.43 2.86 -33.62
N ALA A 204 -19.56 3.44 -32.78
CA ALA A 204 -18.16 3.70 -33.13
C ALA A 204 -17.39 2.40 -33.42
N LEU A 205 -17.70 1.32 -32.69
CA LEU A 205 -17.10 0.01 -32.92
C LEU A 205 -17.64 -0.66 -34.18
N VAL A 206 -18.95 -0.60 -34.44
CA VAL A 206 -19.55 -1.09 -35.69
C VAL A 206 -18.93 -0.38 -36.90
N SER A 207 -18.75 0.95 -36.85
CA SER A 207 -18.14 1.69 -37.95
C SER A 207 -16.66 1.39 -38.13
N LEU A 208 -15.92 1.18 -37.04
CA LEU A 208 -14.52 0.78 -37.06
C LEU A 208 -14.31 -0.57 -37.77
N PHE A 209 -15.24 -1.52 -37.58
CA PHE A 209 -15.15 -2.87 -38.13
C PHE A 209 -16.04 -3.11 -39.37
N GLY A 210 -16.79 -2.10 -39.83
CA GLY A 210 -17.84 -2.19 -40.86
C GLY A 210 -17.36 -2.53 -42.29
N GLY A 211 -16.10 -2.85 -42.49
CA GLY A 211 -15.53 -3.27 -43.78
C GLY A 211 -14.53 -4.43 -43.69
N THR A 212 -14.30 -4.99 -42.50
CA THR A 212 -13.32 -6.09 -42.32
C THR A 212 -13.99 -7.45 -42.43
N HIS A 213 -13.60 -8.23 -43.44
CA HIS A 213 -13.99 -9.63 -43.60
C HIS A 213 -13.35 -10.54 -42.53
N THR A 214 -13.77 -11.81 -42.49
CA THR A 214 -13.32 -12.91 -41.61
C THR A 214 -11.84 -13.32 -41.81
N ASN A 215 -10.92 -12.36 -41.78
CA ASN A 215 -9.49 -12.56 -41.88
C ASN A 215 -8.82 -12.53 -40.48
N LEU A 216 -7.57 -12.99 -40.41
CA LEU A 216 -6.82 -13.04 -39.14
C LEU A 216 -6.67 -11.66 -38.49
N GLY A 217 -6.41 -10.61 -39.27
CA GLY A 217 -6.25 -9.25 -38.76
C GLY A 217 -7.52 -8.71 -38.07
N ALA A 218 -8.69 -9.01 -38.63
CA ALA A 218 -9.99 -8.68 -38.05
C ALA A 218 -10.22 -9.45 -36.75
N GLY A 219 -9.93 -10.76 -36.73
CA GLY A 219 -10.03 -11.59 -35.52
C GLY A 219 -9.13 -11.11 -34.39
N LEU A 220 -7.89 -10.74 -34.68
CA LEU A 220 -6.95 -10.17 -33.70
C LEU A 220 -7.40 -8.81 -33.21
N SER A 221 -7.81 -7.91 -34.11
CA SER A 221 -8.30 -6.58 -33.74
C SER A 221 -9.56 -6.68 -32.87
N PHE A 222 -10.51 -7.55 -33.25
CA PHE A 222 -11.71 -7.82 -32.47
C PHE A 222 -11.37 -8.36 -31.07
N THR A 223 -10.48 -9.35 -30.99
CA THR A 223 -10.02 -9.93 -29.72
C THR A 223 -9.32 -8.89 -28.84
N ALA A 224 -8.47 -8.02 -29.44
CA ALA A 224 -7.78 -6.96 -28.72
C ALA A 224 -8.76 -5.94 -28.13
N VAL A 225 -9.72 -5.47 -28.94
CA VAL A 225 -10.74 -4.51 -28.50
C VAL A 225 -11.64 -5.13 -27.44
N GLN A 226 -12.12 -6.36 -27.63
CA GLN A 226 -12.97 -7.06 -26.67
C GLN A 226 -12.32 -7.13 -25.28
N ASN A 227 -11.06 -7.53 -25.20
CA ASN A 227 -10.36 -7.67 -23.92
C ASN A 227 -9.86 -6.32 -23.39
N GLY A 228 -9.53 -5.36 -24.26
CA GLY A 228 -9.19 -3.99 -23.86
C GLY A 228 -10.37 -3.26 -23.22
N LEU A 229 -11.58 -3.46 -23.73
CA LEU A 229 -12.81 -2.93 -23.13
C LEU A 229 -12.99 -3.42 -21.68
N TRP A 230 -12.73 -4.71 -21.43
CA TRP A 230 -12.77 -5.29 -20.09
C TRP A 230 -11.76 -4.65 -19.13
N VAL A 231 -10.55 -4.34 -19.59
CA VAL A 231 -9.55 -3.61 -18.79
C VAL A 231 -10.06 -2.22 -18.38
N LEU A 232 -10.89 -1.59 -19.21
CA LEU A 232 -11.51 -0.29 -18.92
C LEU A 232 -12.80 -0.41 -18.09
N GLY A 233 -13.27 -1.62 -17.80
CA GLY A 233 -14.53 -1.89 -17.10
C GLY A 233 -15.77 -1.96 -18.00
N VAL A 234 -15.60 -1.93 -19.33
CA VAL A 234 -16.68 -2.20 -20.29
C VAL A 234 -16.76 -3.71 -20.54
N HIS A 235 -17.93 -4.33 -20.43
CA HIS A 235 -18.10 -5.76 -20.73
C HIS A 235 -17.98 -6.02 -22.24
N GLY A 236 -16.74 -6.21 -22.72
CA GLY A 236 -16.43 -6.23 -24.15
C GLY A 236 -17.20 -7.27 -24.96
N GLY A 237 -17.50 -8.44 -24.37
CA GLY A 237 -18.29 -9.47 -25.04
C GLY A 237 -19.73 -9.03 -25.34
N ASN A 238 -20.34 -8.21 -24.48
CA ASN A 238 -21.71 -7.72 -24.66
C ASN A 238 -21.72 -6.50 -25.58
N ALA A 239 -20.75 -5.60 -25.38
CA ALA A 239 -20.57 -4.41 -26.22
C ALA A 239 -20.33 -4.77 -27.69
N LEU A 240 -19.65 -5.89 -27.95
CA LEU A 240 -19.31 -6.35 -29.29
C LEU A 240 -20.19 -7.51 -29.80
N ASP A 241 -21.21 -7.96 -29.07
CA ASP A 241 -21.99 -9.14 -29.48
C ASP A 241 -22.69 -8.93 -30.83
N GLN A 242 -23.32 -7.77 -31.03
CA GLN A 242 -23.95 -7.43 -32.32
C GLN A 242 -22.94 -7.32 -33.46
N VAL A 243 -21.74 -6.80 -33.16
CA VAL A 243 -20.63 -6.73 -34.11
C VAL A 243 -20.17 -8.14 -34.49
N ALA A 244 -20.02 -9.02 -33.49
CA ALA A 244 -19.62 -10.42 -33.69
C ALA A 244 -20.64 -11.19 -34.53
N LYS A 245 -21.93 -11.05 -34.23
CA LYS A 245 -23.02 -11.71 -34.98
C LYS A 245 -23.11 -11.24 -36.43
N THR A 246 -22.76 -9.99 -36.71
CA THR A 246 -22.82 -9.41 -38.05
C THR A 246 -21.56 -9.69 -38.88
N LEU A 247 -20.38 -9.65 -38.26
CA LEU A 247 -19.09 -9.74 -38.98
C LEU A 247 -18.45 -11.13 -38.96
N LEU A 248 -18.74 -11.95 -37.94
CA LEU A 248 -18.10 -13.26 -37.71
C LEU A 248 -19.06 -14.43 -37.97
N VAL A 249 -19.89 -14.28 -39.00
CA VAL A 249 -20.94 -15.24 -39.41
C VAL A 249 -20.32 -16.60 -39.76
N GLN A 250 -20.99 -17.67 -39.33
CA GLN A 250 -20.61 -19.05 -39.65
C GLN A 250 -21.01 -19.41 -41.10
N GLY A 251 -20.23 -20.29 -41.75
CA GLY A 251 -20.67 -20.95 -43.00
C GLY A 251 -19.91 -20.60 -44.29
N ASN A 252 -19.02 -19.60 -44.27
CA ASN A 252 -18.26 -19.18 -45.47
C ASN A 252 -16.87 -19.83 -45.63
N GLY A 253 -16.60 -20.96 -44.96
CA GLY A 253 -15.27 -21.60 -44.97
C GLY A 253 -14.17 -20.78 -44.28
N ALA A 254 -14.55 -19.72 -43.55
CA ALA A 254 -13.63 -18.88 -42.83
C ALA A 254 -13.19 -19.52 -41.51
N ILE A 255 -11.90 -19.48 -41.21
CA ILE A 255 -11.33 -19.99 -39.95
C ILE A 255 -11.79 -19.12 -38.76
N ILE A 256 -11.78 -17.80 -38.93
CA ILE A 256 -12.18 -16.85 -37.89
C ILE A 256 -13.71 -16.69 -37.92
N THR A 257 -14.36 -17.34 -36.96
CA THR A 257 -15.80 -17.22 -36.68
C THR A 257 -16.03 -16.88 -35.21
N LYS A 258 -17.27 -16.51 -34.84
CA LYS A 258 -17.61 -16.31 -33.42
C LYS A 258 -17.34 -17.57 -32.59
N SER A 259 -17.77 -18.74 -33.07
CA SER A 259 -17.53 -20.03 -32.38
C SER A 259 -16.04 -20.32 -32.20
N PHE A 260 -15.22 -20.01 -33.22
CA PHE A 260 -13.77 -20.15 -33.12
C PHE A 260 -13.16 -19.27 -32.00
N LEU A 261 -13.53 -17.99 -31.93
CA LEU A 261 -13.00 -17.08 -30.91
C LEU A 261 -13.48 -17.43 -29.50
N ASP A 262 -14.76 -17.78 -29.35
CA ASP A 262 -15.32 -18.21 -28.06
C ASP A 262 -14.64 -19.50 -27.56
N THR A 263 -14.37 -20.43 -28.46
CA THR A 263 -13.77 -21.74 -28.11
C THR A 263 -12.28 -21.65 -27.80
N PHE A 264 -11.51 -20.88 -28.56
CA PHE A 264 -10.04 -20.91 -28.48
C PHE A 264 -9.40 -19.62 -27.97
N ALA A 265 -9.98 -18.44 -28.21
CA ALA A 265 -9.40 -17.18 -27.74
C ALA A 265 -9.81 -16.88 -26.29
N SER A 266 -11.05 -17.19 -25.91
CA SER A 266 -11.66 -16.83 -24.63
C SER A 266 -11.76 -18.01 -23.65
N ILE A 267 -10.68 -18.81 -23.53
CA ILE A 267 -10.67 -19.98 -22.63
C ILE A 267 -10.86 -19.57 -21.18
N GLY A 268 -11.96 -19.99 -20.58
CA GLY A 268 -12.34 -19.63 -19.23
C GLY A 268 -12.90 -18.21 -19.11
N GLY A 269 -13.34 -17.60 -20.21
CA GLY A 269 -13.92 -16.26 -20.25
C GLY A 269 -12.99 -15.21 -20.87
N SER A 270 -13.25 -13.94 -20.57
CA SER A 270 -12.40 -12.83 -21.02
C SER A 270 -10.96 -12.95 -20.49
N GLY A 271 -9.99 -12.49 -21.30
CA GLY A 271 -8.57 -12.56 -20.99
C GLY A 271 -7.98 -13.97 -20.92
N SER A 272 -8.70 -14.99 -21.39
CA SER A 272 -8.36 -16.39 -21.17
C SER A 272 -8.19 -16.69 -19.66
N ALA A 273 -9.15 -16.25 -18.83
CA ALA A 273 -9.04 -16.21 -17.37
C ALA A 273 -8.63 -17.52 -16.70
N LEU A 274 -8.92 -18.69 -17.28
CA LEU A 274 -8.44 -19.97 -16.74
C LEU A 274 -6.89 -20.05 -16.71
N CYS A 275 -6.22 -19.43 -17.68
CA CYS A 275 -4.76 -19.30 -17.68
C CYS A 275 -4.25 -18.47 -16.49
N LEU A 276 -4.96 -17.39 -16.15
CA LEU A 276 -4.65 -16.56 -14.98
C LEU A 276 -4.89 -17.34 -13.67
N VAL A 277 -5.97 -18.12 -13.57
CA VAL A 277 -6.24 -18.98 -12.41
C VAL A 277 -5.07 -19.96 -12.18
N LEU A 278 -4.60 -20.63 -13.24
CA LEU A 278 -3.45 -21.52 -13.15
C LEU A 278 -2.16 -20.77 -12.82
N ALA A 279 -1.93 -19.60 -13.41
CA ALA A 279 -0.76 -18.78 -13.11
C ALA A 279 -0.75 -18.31 -11.64
N LEU A 280 -1.92 -17.99 -11.06
CA LEU A 280 -2.05 -17.66 -9.64
C LEU A 280 -1.79 -18.88 -8.74
N LEU A 281 -2.24 -20.07 -9.14
CA LEU A 281 -1.94 -21.32 -8.42
C LEU A 281 -0.45 -21.64 -8.39
N LEU A 282 0.27 -21.37 -9.48
CA LEU A 282 1.69 -21.66 -9.58
C LEU A 282 2.56 -20.53 -8.99
N GLY A 283 2.20 -19.27 -9.23
CA GLY A 283 3.03 -18.09 -8.96
C GLY A 283 2.78 -17.36 -7.64
N SER A 284 1.69 -17.65 -6.90
CA SER A 284 1.40 -16.98 -5.62
C SER A 284 1.21 -17.95 -4.46
N ARG A 285 1.83 -17.68 -3.32
CA ARG A 285 1.61 -18.42 -2.05
C ARG A 285 0.71 -17.67 -1.05
N GLN A 286 0.18 -16.51 -1.44
CA GLN A 286 -0.65 -15.71 -0.55
C GLN A 286 -2.04 -16.32 -0.37
N GLN A 287 -2.53 -16.36 0.87
CA GLN A 287 -3.83 -16.92 1.22
C GLN A 287 -4.97 -16.29 0.42
N ARG A 288 -4.99 -14.95 0.30
CA ARG A 288 -5.97 -14.21 -0.51
C ARG A 288 -6.07 -14.70 -1.95
N HIS A 289 -4.94 -14.97 -2.62
CA HIS A 289 -4.95 -15.47 -4.00
C HIS A 289 -5.44 -16.91 -4.05
N ARG A 290 -5.11 -17.73 -3.05
CA ARG A 290 -5.58 -19.13 -2.94
C ARG A 290 -7.08 -19.20 -2.74
N ASP A 291 -7.63 -18.35 -1.87
CA ASP A 291 -9.07 -18.29 -1.62
C ASP A 291 -9.81 -17.82 -2.87
N LEU A 292 -9.28 -16.80 -3.57
CA LEU A 292 -9.87 -16.35 -4.83
C LEU A 292 -9.89 -17.46 -5.88
N VAL A 293 -8.78 -18.18 -6.07
CA VAL A 293 -8.74 -19.31 -7.01
C VAL A 293 -9.74 -20.39 -6.64
N ARG A 294 -9.82 -20.77 -5.35
CA ARG A 294 -10.79 -21.79 -4.91
C ARG A 294 -12.22 -21.38 -5.23
N SER A 295 -12.55 -20.10 -5.05
CA SER A 295 -13.88 -19.56 -5.33
C SER A 295 -14.16 -19.38 -6.83
N SER A 296 -13.15 -19.11 -7.67
CA SER A 296 -13.36 -18.84 -9.10
C SER A 296 -13.20 -20.05 -10.01
N LEU A 297 -12.38 -21.04 -9.64
CA LEU A 297 -12.01 -22.17 -10.52
C LEU A 297 -13.23 -22.90 -11.06
N GLY A 298 -14.22 -23.17 -10.20
CA GLY A 298 -15.45 -23.86 -10.59
C GLY A 298 -16.22 -23.12 -11.70
N LEU A 299 -16.40 -21.81 -11.57
CA LEU A 299 -17.10 -20.99 -12.57
C LEU A 299 -16.26 -20.76 -13.83
N SER A 300 -14.95 -20.55 -13.68
CA SER A 300 -14.05 -20.31 -14.81
C SER A 300 -13.88 -21.51 -15.72
N LEU A 301 -14.11 -22.74 -15.23
CA LEU A 301 -14.19 -23.92 -16.10
C LEU A 301 -15.36 -23.84 -17.09
N PHE A 302 -16.45 -23.17 -16.74
CA PHE A 302 -17.63 -22.91 -17.58
C PHE A 302 -17.59 -21.52 -18.21
N ASN A 303 -16.39 -20.94 -18.38
CA ASN A 303 -16.14 -19.64 -18.99
C ASN A 303 -16.77 -18.42 -18.28
N ILE A 304 -17.13 -18.57 -17.00
CA ILE A 304 -17.63 -17.49 -16.14
C ILE A 304 -16.48 -17.00 -15.24
N ASN A 305 -16.09 -15.73 -15.37
CA ASN A 305 -14.84 -15.21 -14.81
C ASN A 305 -14.96 -13.90 -14.03
N GLU A 306 -16.17 -13.44 -13.75
CA GLU A 306 -16.48 -12.20 -13.04
C GLU A 306 -15.83 -12.18 -11.64
N ILE A 307 -15.85 -13.31 -10.93
CA ILE A 307 -15.16 -13.45 -9.63
C ILE A 307 -13.68 -13.12 -9.77
N LEU A 308 -13.03 -13.60 -10.83
CA LEU A 308 -11.60 -13.39 -11.02
C LEU A 308 -11.33 -11.94 -11.44
N VAL A 309 -12.06 -11.44 -12.45
CA VAL A 309 -11.88 -10.11 -13.04
C VAL A 309 -12.16 -8.99 -12.03
N PHE A 310 -13.14 -9.18 -11.14
CA PHE A 310 -13.51 -8.19 -10.13
C PHE A 310 -12.84 -8.45 -8.77
N GLY A 311 -12.71 -9.71 -8.35
CA GLY A 311 -12.11 -10.09 -7.06
C GLY A 311 -10.59 -9.94 -7.01
N LEU A 312 -9.91 -10.24 -8.13
CA LEU A 312 -8.59 -9.69 -8.44
C LEU A 312 -8.83 -8.60 -9.47
N PRO A 313 -9.02 -7.34 -9.08
CA PRO A 313 -9.45 -6.27 -9.98
C PRO A 313 -8.46 -6.20 -11.14
N VAL A 314 -8.81 -6.82 -12.27
CA VAL A 314 -8.09 -6.72 -13.54
C VAL A 314 -8.46 -5.41 -14.20
N VAL A 315 -9.71 -4.99 -13.99
CA VAL A 315 -10.22 -3.66 -14.33
C VAL A 315 -9.27 -2.60 -13.77
N LEU A 316 -8.74 -1.79 -14.66
CA LEU A 316 -7.80 -0.70 -14.39
C LEU A 316 -6.49 -1.12 -13.71
N ASN A 317 -6.12 -2.40 -13.76
CA ASN A 317 -4.87 -2.90 -13.18
C ASN A 317 -3.74 -2.84 -14.20
N PRO A 318 -2.74 -1.98 -14.03
CA PRO A 318 -1.69 -1.77 -15.02
C PRO A 318 -0.78 -2.99 -15.22
N ILE A 319 -0.69 -3.89 -14.23
CA ILE A 319 0.14 -5.10 -14.33
C ILE A 319 -0.60 -6.17 -15.13
N LEU A 320 -1.86 -6.43 -14.78
CA LEU A 320 -2.63 -7.52 -15.39
C LEU A 320 -3.29 -7.13 -16.71
N ALA A 321 -3.46 -5.84 -17.00
CA ALA A 321 -4.02 -5.35 -18.26
C ALA A 321 -3.29 -5.91 -19.49
N LEU A 322 -1.95 -5.91 -19.46
CA LEU A 322 -1.15 -6.37 -20.59
C LEU A 322 -1.34 -7.88 -20.88
N PRO A 323 -1.10 -8.81 -19.94
CA PRO A 323 -1.32 -10.23 -20.20
C PRO A 323 -2.80 -10.57 -20.44
N PHE A 324 -3.73 -9.77 -19.91
CA PHE A 324 -5.17 -9.95 -20.15
C PHE A 324 -5.59 -9.66 -21.59
N VAL A 325 -4.92 -8.73 -22.29
CA VAL A 325 -5.15 -8.52 -23.72
C VAL A 325 -4.25 -9.43 -24.56
N LEU A 326 -3.00 -9.63 -24.15
CA LEU A 326 -2.01 -10.38 -24.92
C LEU A 326 -2.33 -11.88 -25.00
N THR A 327 -2.80 -12.49 -23.91
CA THR A 327 -3.01 -13.94 -23.85
C THR A 327 -4.06 -14.39 -24.88
N PRO A 328 -5.27 -13.80 -24.95
CA PRO A 328 -6.24 -14.13 -26.00
C PRO A 328 -5.71 -13.94 -27.42
N LEU A 329 -4.85 -12.93 -27.67
CA LEU A 329 -4.25 -12.71 -28.99
C LEU A 329 -3.31 -13.85 -29.38
N VAL A 330 -2.47 -14.30 -28.44
CA VAL A 330 -1.59 -15.46 -28.65
C VAL A 330 -2.43 -16.73 -28.85
N SER A 331 -3.49 -16.91 -28.06
CA SER A 331 -4.44 -18.02 -28.22
C SER A 331 -5.07 -18.04 -29.61
N THR A 332 -5.52 -16.89 -30.12
CA THR A 332 -6.07 -16.74 -31.48
C THR A 332 -5.03 -17.10 -32.55
N LEU A 333 -3.78 -16.64 -32.41
CA LEU A 333 -2.70 -16.97 -33.34
C LEU A 333 -2.37 -18.46 -33.34
N MET A 334 -2.27 -19.08 -32.17
CA MET A 334 -2.00 -20.51 -32.02
C MET A 334 -3.12 -21.34 -32.65
N ALA A 335 -4.37 -20.99 -32.37
CA ALA A 335 -5.52 -21.70 -32.92
C ALA A 335 -5.65 -21.53 -34.43
N TYR A 336 -5.44 -20.31 -34.93
CA TYR A 336 -5.48 -20.04 -36.38
C TYR A 336 -4.38 -20.81 -37.10
N GLY A 337 -3.15 -20.80 -36.57
CA GLY A 337 -2.02 -21.56 -37.12
C GLY A 337 -2.29 -23.07 -37.12
N ALA A 338 -2.85 -23.62 -36.04
CA ALA A 338 -3.18 -25.04 -35.97
C ALA A 338 -4.24 -25.46 -37.00
N VAL A 339 -5.25 -24.61 -37.24
CA VAL A 339 -6.27 -24.86 -38.27
C VAL A 339 -5.70 -24.67 -39.67
N ALA A 340 -4.94 -23.60 -39.91
CA ALA A 340 -4.34 -23.29 -41.21
C ALA A 340 -3.33 -24.35 -41.67
N LEU A 341 -2.61 -24.97 -40.73
CA LEU A 341 -1.69 -26.09 -40.99
C LEU A 341 -2.40 -27.46 -41.10
N GLY A 342 -3.72 -27.52 -40.91
CA GLY A 342 -4.49 -28.76 -40.96
C GLY A 342 -4.29 -29.70 -39.76
N LEU A 343 -3.71 -29.22 -38.65
CA LEU A 343 -3.52 -29.99 -37.43
C LEU A 343 -4.84 -30.15 -36.64
N VAL A 344 -5.73 -29.16 -36.76
CA VAL A 344 -7.03 -29.11 -36.09
C VAL A 344 -8.12 -28.76 -37.11
N PRO A 345 -9.25 -29.50 -37.15
CA PRO A 345 -10.37 -29.15 -38.02
C PRO A 345 -10.96 -27.77 -37.69
N MET A 346 -11.63 -27.16 -38.67
CA MET A 346 -12.34 -25.89 -38.46
C MET A 346 -13.48 -26.07 -37.43
N ALA A 347 -13.69 -25.03 -36.61
CA ALA A 347 -14.81 -24.97 -35.67
C ALA A 347 -16.11 -24.66 -36.44
N VAL A 348 -16.87 -25.71 -36.80
CA VAL A 348 -18.10 -25.62 -37.61
C VAL A 348 -19.37 -25.77 -36.78
N SER A 349 -19.27 -26.31 -35.57
CA SER A 349 -20.41 -26.45 -34.67
C SER A 349 -20.49 -25.26 -33.72
N GLU A 350 -21.70 -24.73 -33.55
CA GLU A 350 -21.97 -23.76 -32.50
C GLU A 350 -22.03 -24.49 -31.15
N VAL A 351 -21.25 -24.00 -30.19
CA VAL A 351 -21.17 -24.55 -28.85
C VAL A 351 -21.61 -23.46 -27.88
N GLY A 352 -22.45 -23.82 -26.90
CA GLY A 352 -22.86 -22.90 -25.86
C GLY A 352 -21.65 -22.36 -25.12
N TRP A 353 -21.59 -21.05 -24.88
CA TRP A 353 -20.43 -20.39 -24.27
C TRP A 353 -20.15 -20.86 -22.84
N THR A 354 -21.11 -21.47 -22.14
CA THR A 354 -20.93 -22.12 -20.83
C THR A 354 -20.35 -23.52 -20.91
N THR A 355 -20.09 -24.05 -22.11
CA THR A 355 -19.55 -25.41 -22.27
C THR A 355 -18.15 -25.49 -21.68
N PRO A 356 -17.88 -26.45 -20.77
CA PRO A 356 -16.60 -26.49 -20.11
C PRO A 356 -15.42 -26.66 -21.06
N VAL A 357 -14.30 -26.06 -20.69
CA VAL A 357 -13.03 -26.15 -21.43
C VAL A 357 -12.67 -27.63 -21.68
N PHE A 358 -12.04 -27.91 -22.82
CA PHE A 358 -11.80 -29.23 -23.42
C PHE A 358 -13.01 -29.83 -24.14
N PHE A 359 -14.18 -29.82 -23.50
CA PHE A 359 -15.41 -30.27 -24.16
C PHE A 359 -15.83 -29.33 -25.27
N SER A 360 -15.69 -28.01 -25.06
CA SER A 360 -15.98 -27.02 -26.08
C SER A 360 -15.10 -27.17 -27.32
N GLY A 361 -13.79 -27.40 -27.15
CA GLY A 361 -12.86 -27.64 -28.26
C GLY A 361 -13.19 -28.91 -29.04
N TYR A 362 -13.57 -29.98 -28.36
CA TYR A 362 -14.02 -31.22 -28.98
C TYR A 362 -15.32 -31.02 -29.77
N LEU A 363 -16.34 -30.43 -29.16
CA LEU A 363 -17.65 -30.25 -29.78
C LEU A 363 -17.62 -29.27 -30.96
N ALA A 364 -16.86 -28.17 -30.84
CA ALA A 364 -16.79 -27.16 -31.89
C ALA A 364 -16.12 -27.71 -33.17
N THR A 365 -15.09 -28.55 -33.01
CA THR A 365 -14.29 -29.10 -34.13
C THR A 365 -14.71 -30.51 -34.56
N GLY A 366 -15.51 -31.20 -33.75
CA GLY A 366 -15.83 -32.62 -33.92
C GLY A 366 -14.62 -33.56 -33.72
N SER A 367 -13.52 -33.08 -33.13
CA SER A 367 -12.26 -33.81 -33.01
C SER A 367 -11.58 -33.60 -31.67
N TRP A 368 -10.95 -34.65 -31.13
CA TRP A 368 -10.13 -34.57 -29.92
C TRP A 368 -8.93 -33.63 -30.07
N THR A 369 -8.47 -33.38 -31.30
CA THR A 369 -7.39 -32.42 -31.57
C THR A 369 -7.75 -30.99 -31.18
N GLY A 370 -9.04 -30.63 -31.19
CA GLY A 370 -9.53 -29.35 -30.65
C GLY A 370 -9.32 -29.24 -29.14
N ALA A 371 -9.57 -30.31 -28.38
CA ALA A 371 -9.31 -30.34 -26.93
C ALA A 371 -7.81 -30.26 -26.62
N VAL A 372 -6.97 -30.93 -27.41
CA VAL A 372 -5.50 -30.86 -27.28
C VAL A 372 -4.98 -29.45 -27.59
N LEU A 373 -5.53 -28.77 -28.59
CA LEU A 373 -5.21 -27.38 -28.86
C LEU A 373 -5.58 -26.47 -27.68
N GLN A 374 -6.74 -26.67 -27.05
CA GLN A 374 -7.10 -25.93 -25.83
C GLN A 374 -6.11 -26.18 -24.69
N LEU A 375 -5.60 -27.40 -24.53
CA LEU A 375 -4.55 -27.70 -23.55
C LEU A 375 -3.24 -26.96 -23.87
N ALA A 376 -2.81 -26.95 -25.13
CA ALA A 376 -1.61 -26.23 -25.55
C ALA A 376 -1.75 -24.72 -25.30
N ILE A 377 -2.90 -24.14 -25.64
CA ILE A 377 -3.23 -22.73 -25.35
C ILE A 377 -3.20 -22.46 -23.85
N LEU A 378 -3.79 -23.36 -23.04
CA LEU A 378 -3.82 -23.21 -21.58
C LEU A 378 -2.40 -23.20 -20.98
N VAL A 379 -1.51 -24.06 -21.46
CA VAL A 379 -0.10 -24.10 -21.02
C VAL A 379 0.62 -22.80 -21.41
N VAL A 380 0.55 -22.40 -22.68
CA VAL A 380 1.23 -21.19 -23.17
C VAL A 380 0.69 -19.94 -22.49
N GLY A 381 -0.64 -19.81 -22.40
CA GLY A 381 -1.29 -18.70 -21.73
C GLY A 381 -0.94 -18.61 -20.25
N THR A 382 -0.84 -19.75 -19.56
CA THR A 382 -0.39 -19.77 -18.15
C THR A 382 1.05 -19.25 -18.03
N LEU A 383 1.95 -19.65 -18.92
CA LEU A 383 3.33 -19.17 -18.95
C LEU A 383 3.42 -17.66 -19.26
N LEU A 384 2.52 -17.13 -20.11
CA LEU A 384 2.43 -15.69 -20.39
C LEU A 384 1.98 -14.89 -19.17
N TYR A 385 1.03 -15.40 -18.38
CA TYR A 385 0.57 -14.73 -17.15
C TYR A 385 1.58 -14.80 -16.00
N LEU A 386 2.36 -15.88 -15.92
CA LEU A 386 3.26 -16.17 -14.81
C LEU A 386 4.22 -15.01 -14.43
N PRO A 387 4.93 -14.32 -15.35
CA PRO A 387 5.81 -13.20 -14.98
C PRO A 387 5.03 -12.02 -14.38
N PHE A 388 3.82 -11.74 -14.85
CA PHE A 388 2.99 -10.65 -14.32
C PHE A 388 2.40 -10.98 -12.95
N VAL A 389 2.05 -12.24 -12.71
CA VAL A 389 1.65 -12.71 -11.37
C VAL A 389 2.81 -12.54 -10.38
N HIS A 390 4.03 -12.91 -10.78
CA HIS A 390 5.22 -12.70 -9.94
C HIS A 390 5.45 -11.21 -9.67
N LEU A 391 5.32 -10.36 -10.70
CA LEU A 391 5.43 -8.90 -10.56
C LEU A 391 4.40 -8.34 -9.57
N ALA A 392 3.14 -8.77 -9.68
CA ALA A 392 2.07 -8.35 -8.75
C ALA A 392 2.36 -8.78 -7.31
N VAL A 393 2.83 -10.01 -7.09
CA VAL A 393 3.23 -10.51 -5.76
C VAL A 393 4.40 -9.72 -5.19
N GLN A 394 5.39 -9.37 -6.02
CA GLN A 394 6.54 -8.57 -5.59
C GLN A 394 6.15 -7.13 -5.25
N LEU A 395 5.28 -6.48 -6.02
CA LEU A 395 4.76 -5.15 -5.72
C LEU A 395 4.09 -5.13 -4.33
N GLN A 396 3.29 -6.15 -4.01
CA GLN A 396 2.61 -6.24 -2.73
C GLN A 396 3.58 -6.37 -1.55
N ARG A 397 4.72 -7.08 -1.72
CA ARG A 397 5.78 -7.13 -0.70
C ARG A 397 6.42 -5.76 -0.48
N HIS A 398 6.68 -5.02 -1.56
CA HIS A 398 7.27 -3.68 -1.48
C HIS A 398 6.29 -2.62 -0.98
N ARG A 399 4.98 -2.85 -1.10
CA ARG A 399 3.92 -1.92 -0.67
C ARG A 399 4.07 -1.52 0.79
N ALA A 400 4.34 -2.47 1.69
CA ALA A 400 4.55 -2.17 3.10
C ALA A 400 5.77 -1.26 3.32
N GLY A 401 6.87 -1.48 2.58
CA GLY A 401 8.04 -0.62 2.60
C GLY A 401 7.78 0.78 2.02
N PHE A 402 7.03 0.89 0.91
CA PHE A 402 6.64 2.19 0.36
C PHE A 402 5.73 2.97 1.30
N MET A 403 4.78 2.29 1.96
CA MET A 403 3.92 2.91 2.98
C MET A 403 4.74 3.42 4.17
N ALA A 404 5.73 2.66 4.63
CA ALA A 404 6.62 3.08 5.70
C ALA A 404 7.50 4.28 5.32
N LYS A 405 8.01 4.32 4.08
CA LYS A 405 8.73 5.49 3.54
C LYS A 405 7.83 6.72 3.47
N ASP A 406 6.61 6.59 2.91
CA ASP A 406 5.64 7.68 2.82
C ASP A 406 5.27 8.23 4.21
N LEU A 407 5.07 7.34 5.20
CA LEU A 407 4.79 7.74 6.59
C LEU A 407 6.00 8.44 7.22
N THR A 408 7.21 7.93 6.99
CA THR A 408 8.45 8.54 7.47
C THR A 408 8.66 9.95 6.91
N GLU A 409 8.46 10.15 5.61
CA GLU A 409 8.59 11.47 4.98
C GLU A 409 7.54 12.45 5.50
N ARG A 410 6.31 11.99 5.75
CA ARG A 410 5.26 12.81 6.38
C ARG A 410 5.62 13.17 7.81
N PHE A 411 6.07 12.21 8.60
CA PHE A 411 6.51 12.43 9.97
C PHE A 411 7.61 13.49 10.02
N ARG A 412 8.65 13.38 9.20
CA ARG A 412 9.72 14.39 9.13
C ARG A 412 9.23 15.80 8.78
N ARG A 413 8.25 15.92 7.88
CA ARG A 413 7.66 17.22 7.52
C ARG A 413 6.83 17.82 8.65
N ASP A 414 6.13 16.98 9.40
CA ASP A 414 5.34 17.40 10.55
C ASP A 414 6.26 17.79 11.71
N GLU A 415 7.33 17.03 11.95
CA GLU A 415 8.39 17.32 12.92
C GLU A 415 9.07 18.68 12.62
N GLN A 416 9.43 18.96 11.36
CA GLN A 416 9.97 20.26 10.93
C GLN A 416 9.00 21.44 11.14
N ARG A 417 7.71 21.17 11.29
CA ARG A 417 6.66 22.17 11.59
C ARG A 417 6.26 22.16 13.07
N HIS A 418 6.97 21.41 13.90
CA HIS A 418 6.65 21.17 15.31
C HIS A 418 5.21 20.63 15.54
N LEU A 419 4.72 19.83 14.58
CA LEU A 419 3.45 19.13 14.68
C LEU A 419 3.68 17.69 15.12
N ARG A 420 2.92 17.23 16.13
CA ARG A 420 2.91 15.83 16.58
C ARG A 420 1.49 15.23 16.48
N PRO A 421 0.98 14.99 15.27
CA PRO A 421 -0.36 14.44 15.11
C PRO A 421 -0.41 12.98 15.59
N ASP A 422 -1.56 12.57 16.13
CA ASP A 422 -1.83 11.16 16.35
C ASP A 422 -2.07 10.48 15.00
N TYR A 423 -1.15 9.58 14.62
CA TYR A 423 -1.25 8.87 13.35
C TYR A 423 -2.21 7.67 13.45
N LEU A 424 -2.41 7.11 14.65
CA LEU A 424 -3.31 5.99 14.89
C LEU A 424 -4.78 6.41 14.84
N GLU A 425 -5.12 7.66 15.17
CA GLU A 425 -6.49 8.15 15.06
C GLU A 425 -6.96 8.40 13.62
N ARG A 426 -6.03 8.43 12.66
CA ARG A 426 -6.36 8.72 11.27
C ARG A 426 -7.17 7.56 10.65
N ALA A 427 -8.20 7.93 9.89
CA ALA A 427 -9.03 6.99 9.13
C ALA A 427 -8.53 6.74 7.69
N ASP A 428 -7.52 7.49 7.24
CA ASP A 428 -6.97 7.36 5.89
C ASP A 428 -5.91 6.24 5.79
N GLU A 429 -5.37 6.03 4.58
CA GLU A 429 -4.32 5.03 4.34
C GLU A 429 -3.06 5.27 5.19
N THR A 430 -2.78 6.53 5.55
CA THR A 430 -1.67 6.90 6.44
C THR A 430 -1.90 6.32 7.84
N GLY A 431 -3.14 6.43 8.36
CA GLY A 431 -3.52 5.81 9.63
C GLY A 431 -3.51 4.29 9.58
N ALA A 432 -3.95 3.68 8.47
CA ALA A 432 -3.84 2.24 8.29
C ALA A 432 -2.37 1.77 8.28
N ALA A 433 -1.47 2.53 7.65
CA ALA A 433 -0.03 2.27 7.66
C ALA A 433 0.54 2.36 9.09
N ALA A 434 0.22 3.44 9.80
CA ALA A 434 0.68 3.66 11.18
C ALA A 434 0.20 2.56 12.12
N LYS A 435 -1.07 2.13 12.02
CA LYS A 435 -1.62 1.01 12.80
C LYS A 435 -0.90 -0.31 12.52
N ALA A 436 -0.64 -0.62 11.25
CA ALA A 436 0.08 -1.84 10.88
C ALA A 436 1.52 -1.84 11.41
N MET A 437 2.21 -0.70 11.31
CA MET A 437 3.56 -0.54 11.84
C MET A 437 3.58 -0.60 13.37
N ALA A 438 2.67 0.08 14.06
CA ALA A 438 2.58 0.07 15.52
C ALA A 438 2.27 -1.35 16.06
N ALA A 439 1.36 -2.08 15.42
CA ALA A 439 1.05 -3.45 15.79
C ALA A 439 2.27 -4.37 15.61
N GLN A 440 3.03 -4.21 14.51
CA GLN A 440 4.25 -4.98 14.30
C GLN A 440 5.32 -4.60 15.33
N LEU A 441 5.52 -3.32 15.63
CA LEU A 441 6.48 -2.87 16.64
C LEU A 441 6.14 -3.43 18.02
N GLN A 442 4.87 -3.43 18.41
CA GLN A 442 4.43 -4.00 19.68
C GLN A 442 4.74 -5.50 19.76
N LEU A 443 4.53 -6.25 18.67
CA LEU A 443 4.87 -7.67 18.58
C LEU A 443 6.38 -7.90 18.61
N ASP A 444 7.17 -7.07 17.92
CA ASP A 444 8.64 -7.16 17.92
C ASP A 444 9.20 -6.85 19.32
N VAL A 445 8.63 -5.89 20.04
CA VAL A 445 8.97 -5.59 21.44
C VAL A 445 8.66 -6.79 22.34
N GLN A 446 7.47 -7.40 22.22
CA GLN A 446 7.08 -8.58 23.00
C GLN A 446 7.99 -9.79 22.73
N ASN A 447 8.44 -9.95 21.48
CA ASN A 447 9.32 -11.05 21.08
C ASN A 447 10.82 -10.77 21.27
N GLY A 448 11.19 -9.58 21.76
CA GLY A 448 12.59 -9.16 21.90
C GLY A 448 13.32 -8.95 20.56
N GLN A 449 12.60 -8.75 19.47
CA GLN A 449 13.10 -8.63 18.09
C GLN A 449 13.36 -7.17 17.68
N VAL A 450 13.82 -6.35 18.62
CA VAL A 450 14.19 -4.95 18.34
C VAL A 450 15.71 -4.83 18.22
N PRO A 451 16.24 -4.56 17.02
CA PRO A 451 17.68 -4.37 16.83
C PRO A 451 18.15 -3.01 17.38
N VAL A 452 19.31 -3.06 18.05
CA VAL A 452 20.05 -1.91 18.59
C VAL A 452 21.44 -1.97 17.99
N PHE A 453 21.90 -0.85 17.44
CA PHE A 453 23.24 -0.71 16.85
C PHE A 453 24.05 0.26 17.71
N TYR A 454 25.38 0.17 17.62
CA TYR A 454 26.31 0.90 18.46
C TYR A 454 27.15 1.85 17.61
N GLN A 455 27.06 3.15 17.88
CA GLN A 455 27.91 4.14 17.23
C GLN A 455 29.12 4.45 18.12
N PRO A 456 30.37 4.24 17.65
CA PRO A 456 31.55 4.43 18.49
C PRO A 456 31.76 5.89 18.88
N GLN A 457 32.19 6.09 20.13
CA GLN A 457 32.66 7.36 20.69
C GLN A 457 34.16 7.24 20.95
N LEU A 458 34.93 8.20 20.42
CA LEU A 458 36.38 8.18 20.47
C LEU A 458 36.91 9.34 21.30
N ASP A 459 38.04 9.15 21.97
CA ASP A 459 38.75 10.24 22.64
C ASP A 459 39.67 11.02 21.69
N ALA A 460 40.35 12.05 22.21
CA ALA A 460 41.36 12.83 21.48
C ALA A 460 42.51 11.99 20.88
N LYS A 461 42.75 10.77 21.37
CA LYS A 461 43.77 9.84 20.85
C LYS A 461 43.18 8.79 19.91
N GLU A 462 41.93 8.97 19.48
CA GLU A 462 41.18 8.04 18.63
C GLU A 462 41.04 6.63 19.22
N ARG A 463 41.05 6.53 20.54
CA ARG A 463 40.71 5.29 21.25
C ARG A 463 39.20 5.24 21.41
N VAL A 464 38.62 4.07 21.15
CA VAL A 464 37.19 3.85 21.42
C VAL A 464 36.99 3.82 22.93
N VAL A 465 36.31 4.85 23.45
CA VAL A 465 36.02 5.01 24.88
C VAL A 465 34.57 4.67 25.22
N GLY A 466 33.70 4.64 24.22
CA GLY A 466 32.32 4.26 24.43
C GLY A 466 31.56 4.03 23.14
N ALA A 467 30.25 3.87 23.25
CA ALA A 467 29.34 3.92 22.11
C ALA A 467 27.94 4.38 22.52
N GLU A 468 27.23 4.99 21.58
CA GLU A 468 25.81 5.26 21.73
C GLU A 468 24.98 4.11 21.17
N ALA A 469 24.05 3.59 21.98
CA ALA A 469 23.12 2.56 21.58
C ALA A 469 21.90 3.19 20.89
N LEU A 470 21.77 2.94 19.59
CA LEU A 470 20.77 3.54 18.72
C LEU A 470 19.76 2.52 18.22
N LEU A 471 18.48 2.85 18.36
CA LEU A 471 17.37 2.06 17.81
C LEU A 471 17.51 1.93 16.29
N ARG A 472 17.42 0.70 15.77
CA ARG A 472 17.47 0.41 14.33
C ARG A 472 16.33 -0.49 13.86
N TRP A 473 15.13 -0.24 14.38
CA TRP A 473 13.94 -1.02 14.06
C TRP A 473 13.67 -1.06 12.55
N GLN A 474 13.35 -2.26 12.05
CA GLN A 474 13.08 -2.48 10.64
C GLN A 474 11.64 -2.92 10.45
N TYR A 475 11.00 -2.41 9.40
CA TYR A 475 9.67 -2.84 8.99
C TYR A 475 9.66 -3.06 7.48
N ALA A 476 9.18 -4.22 7.05
CA ALA A 476 9.15 -4.64 5.65
C ALA A 476 10.50 -4.50 4.91
N GLY A 477 11.60 -4.81 5.61
CA GLY A 477 12.97 -4.73 5.06
C GLY A 477 13.49 -3.30 4.87
N GLN A 478 12.85 -2.30 5.48
CA GLN A 478 13.32 -0.91 5.51
C GLN A 478 13.66 -0.51 6.95
N LEU A 479 14.76 0.22 7.11
CA LEU A 479 15.08 0.86 8.39
C LEU A 479 14.11 2.02 8.63
N ILE A 480 13.41 1.99 9.76
CA ILE A 480 12.44 3.02 10.12
C ILE A 480 13.15 4.15 10.86
N TYR A 481 12.75 5.39 10.54
CA TYR A 481 13.25 6.58 11.21
C TYR A 481 12.96 6.48 12.72
N PRO A 482 13.98 6.50 13.60
CA PRO A 482 13.78 6.22 15.02
C PRO A 482 12.73 7.11 15.71
N PRO A 483 12.66 8.43 15.45
CA PRO A 483 11.60 9.27 16.01
C PRO A 483 10.19 8.82 15.63
N LEU A 484 9.98 8.31 14.42
CA LEU A 484 8.69 7.73 14.03
C LEU A 484 8.40 6.44 14.81
N ALA A 485 9.39 5.55 14.97
CA ALA A 485 9.21 4.32 15.74
C ALA A 485 8.88 4.62 17.23
N ILE A 486 9.57 5.60 17.82
CA ILE A 486 9.32 6.09 19.18
C ILE A 486 7.91 6.66 19.30
N ALA A 487 7.50 7.54 18.38
CA ALA A 487 6.16 8.12 18.37
C ALA A 487 5.06 7.04 18.26
N LEU A 488 5.25 6.03 17.41
CA LEU A 488 4.31 4.91 17.29
C LEU A 488 4.29 4.07 18.57
N ALA A 489 5.44 3.82 19.20
CA ALA A 489 5.54 3.09 20.47
C ALA A 489 4.82 3.83 21.61
N GLN A 490 4.90 5.17 21.63
CA GLN A 490 4.17 6.01 22.59
C GLN A 490 2.66 5.96 22.34
N GLN A 491 2.22 6.14 21.09
CA GLN A 491 0.79 6.12 20.73
C GLN A 491 0.13 4.76 21.00
N VAL A 492 0.86 3.64 20.87
CA VAL A 492 0.34 2.29 21.20
C VAL A 492 0.63 1.86 22.64
N GLY A 493 1.29 2.70 23.44
CA GLY A 493 1.58 2.42 24.85
C GLY A 493 2.63 1.33 25.10
N CYS A 494 3.53 1.05 24.16
CA CYS A 494 4.61 0.06 24.32
C CYS A 494 6.01 0.70 24.49
N PHE A 495 6.12 2.02 24.62
CA PHE A 495 7.40 2.73 24.70
C PHE A 495 8.25 2.33 25.92
N ASP A 496 7.66 2.15 27.10
CA ASP A 496 8.43 1.74 28.28
C ASP A 496 8.92 0.29 28.16
N ALA A 497 8.13 -0.59 27.57
CA ALA A 497 8.54 -1.96 27.28
C ALA A 497 9.68 -2.00 26.25
N LEU A 498 9.62 -1.16 25.22
CA LEU A 498 10.70 -0.96 24.26
C LEU A 498 11.99 -0.47 24.95
N THR A 499 11.87 0.53 25.82
CA THR A 499 13.02 1.11 26.55
C THR A 499 13.67 0.08 27.47
N ARG A 500 12.87 -0.67 28.24
CA ARG A 500 13.37 -1.78 29.08
C ARG A 500 14.08 -2.86 28.27
N LEU A 501 13.53 -3.22 27.10
CA LEU A 501 14.15 -4.19 26.20
C LEU A 501 15.52 -3.71 25.71
N ILE A 502 15.63 -2.44 25.31
CA ILE A 502 16.89 -1.82 24.88
C ILE A 502 17.90 -1.82 26.03
N LEU A 503 17.51 -1.35 27.21
CA LEU A 503 18.38 -1.30 28.39
C LEU A 503 18.90 -2.68 28.79
N HIS A 504 18.03 -3.70 28.82
CA HIS A 504 18.43 -5.07 29.13
C HIS A 504 19.46 -5.59 28.12
N ARG A 505 19.24 -5.34 26.82
CA ARG A 505 20.17 -5.74 25.76
C ARG A 505 21.51 -5.02 25.88
N VAL A 506 21.49 -3.71 26.11
CA VAL A 506 22.70 -2.91 26.30
C VAL A 506 23.48 -3.35 27.53
N CYS A 507 22.83 -3.60 28.66
CA CYS A 507 23.52 -4.07 29.88
C CYS A 507 24.24 -5.40 29.65
N ARG A 508 23.59 -6.36 28.96
CA ARG A 508 24.23 -7.60 28.55
C ARG A 508 25.42 -7.35 27.62
N ASP A 509 25.24 -6.54 26.59
CA ASP A 509 26.25 -6.28 25.56
C ASP A 509 27.47 -5.54 26.16
N ILE A 510 27.27 -4.65 27.14
CA ILE A 510 28.34 -4.05 27.96
C ILE A 510 29.09 -5.14 28.73
N GLY A 511 28.38 -6.07 29.38
CA GLY A 511 29.00 -7.15 30.16
C GLY A 511 29.96 -8.00 29.33
N GLU A 512 29.59 -8.30 28.09
CA GLU A 512 30.43 -9.04 27.13
C GLU A 512 31.62 -8.21 26.62
N LEU A 513 31.42 -6.90 26.40
CA LEU A 513 32.46 -5.99 25.92
C LEU A 513 33.47 -5.60 27.00
N ARG A 514 33.06 -5.57 28.28
CA ARG A 514 33.88 -5.10 29.41
C ARG A 514 35.21 -5.84 29.52
N ALA A 515 35.22 -7.15 29.23
CA ALA A 515 36.44 -7.95 29.25
C ALA A 515 37.46 -7.54 28.17
N GLN A 516 36.99 -6.99 27.05
CA GLN A 516 37.81 -6.61 25.89
C GLN A 516 38.21 -5.12 25.93
N MET A 517 37.29 -4.24 26.33
CA MET A 517 37.46 -2.79 26.27
C MET A 517 37.95 -2.16 27.59
N GLY A 518 37.95 -2.95 28.67
CA GLY A 518 38.35 -2.50 29.99
C GLY A 518 37.22 -1.80 30.76
N PRO A 519 37.48 -1.43 32.03
CA PRO A 519 36.44 -0.99 32.96
C PRO A 519 35.93 0.44 32.70
N ALA A 520 36.66 1.24 31.92
CA ALA A 520 36.32 2.64 31.61
C ALA A 520 35.41 2.80 30.39
N PHE A 521 35.16 1.72 29.63
CA PHE A 521 34.32 1.76 28.45
C PHE A 521 32.84 1.92 28.83
N THR A 522 32.15 2.88 28.20
CA THR A 522 30.74 3.18 28.49
C THR A 522 29.83 2.97 27.28
N ILE A 523 28.59 2.57 27.50
CA ILE A 523 27.55 2.64 26.46
C ILE A 523 26.41 3.53 26.94
N SER A 524 26.02 4.48 26.10
CA SER A 524 24.92 5.38 26.38
C SER A 524 23.59 4.92 25.76
N VAL A 525 22.49 5.20 26.46
CA VAL A 525 21.12 4.87 26.05
C VAL A 525 20.21 6.08 26.23
N ASN A 526 19.46 6.43 25.19
CA ASN A 526 18.48 7.50 25.22
C ASN A 526 17.24 7.12 26.05
N ILE A 527 16.83 8.01 26.95
CA ILE A 527 15.59 7.93 27.73
C ILE A 527 14.86 9.29 27.70
N THR A 528 13.60 9.31 28.14
CA THR A 528 12.82 10.56 28.22
C THR A 528 12.75 11.10 29.65
N ALA A 529 12.63 12.42 29.82
CA ALA A 529 12.44 13.04 31.13
C ALA A 529 11.20 12.49 31.87
N ALA A 530 10.10 12.23 31.14
CA ALA A 530 8.88 11.64 31.71
C ALA A 530 9.10 10.21 32.27
N GLN A 531 9.98 9.41 31.66
CA GLN A 531 10.34 8.11 32.23
C GLN A 531 11.22 8.27 33.47
N LEU A 532 12.10 9.26 33.47
CA LEU A 532 13.01 9.55 34.58
C LEU A 532 12.29 10.14 35.80
N ASP A 533 11.11 10.75 35.62
CA ASP A 533 10.25 11.19 36.72
C ASP A 533 9.69 10.00 37.52
N ASP A 534 9.53 8.82 36.89
CA ASP A 534 9.11 7.60 37.57
C ASP A 534 10.28 6.95 38.35
N THR A 535 10.25 7.07 39.68
CA THR A 535 11.22 6.41 40.57
C THR A 535 11.24 4.89 40.40
N SER A 536 10.11 4.24 40.12
CA SER A 536 10.04 2.79 39.90
C SER A 536 10.81 2.39 38.63
N PHE A 537 10.68 3.19 37.57
CA PHE A 537 11.47 3.00 36.36
C PHE A 537 12.97 3.14 36.66
N THR A 538 13.36 4.18 37.41
CA THR A 538 14.74 4.42 37.84
C THR A 538 15.33 3.24 38.62
N GLU A 539 14.61 2.71 39.60
CA GLU A 539 15.02 1.53 40.39
C GLU A 539 15.18 0.28 39.51
N GLN A 540 14.34 0.11 38.50
CA GLN A 540 14.45 -1.00 37.54
C GLN A 540 15.73 -0.90 36.70
N ILE A 541 16.14 0.30 36.28
CA ILE A 541 17.41 0.49 35.56
C ILE A 541 18.58 0.08 36.46
N ILE A 542 18.59 0.55 37.70
CA ILE A 542 19.66 0.27 38.68
C ILE A 542 19.79 -1.24 38.90
N SER A 543 18.66 -1.91 39.17
CA SER A 543 18.59 -3.36 39.36
C SER A 543 19.03 -4.12 38.10
N GLY A 544 18.58 -3.68 36.93
CA GLY A 544 18.95 -4.26 35.63
C GLY A 544 20.45 -4.17 35.37
N ALA A 545 21.06 -3.01 35.53
CA ALA A 545 22.50 -2.82 35.38
C ALA A 545 23.29 -3.62 36.43
N ALA A 546 22.80 -3.68 37.68
CA ALA A 546 23.45 -4.40 38.76
C ALA A 546 23.48 -5.91 38.51
N SER A 547 22.44 -6.47 37.89
CA SER A 547 22.39 -7.90 37.53
C SER A 547 23.50 -8.34 36.57
N TYR A 548 24.02 -7.41 35.75
CA TYR A 548 25.17 -7.62 34.87
C TYR A 548 26.48 -7.04 35.44
N GLY A 549 26.42 -6.31 36.56
CA GLY A 549 27.55 -5.64 37.18
C GLY A 549 28.12 -4.49 36.36
N VAL A 550 27.28 -3.80 35.58
CA VAL A 550 27.68 -2.79 34.57
C VAL A 550 27.23 -1.36 34.87
N ASN A 551 26.82 -1.06 36.11
CA ASN A 551 26.30 0.25 36.50
C ASN A 551 27.21 1.41 36.08
N HIS A 552 28.53 1.28 36.29
CA HIS A 552 29.51 2.31 35.98
C HIS A 552 29.79 2.50 34.49
N GLN A 553 29.35 1.56 33.66
CA GLN A 553 29.53 1.57 32.22
C GLN A 553 28.25 2.01 31.49
N LEU A 554 27.10 2.02 32.17
CA LEU A 554 25.85 2.52 31.61
C LEU A 554 25.78 4.05 31.76
N VAL A 555 25.52 4.73 30.66
CA VAL A 555 25.21 6.16 30.62
C VAL A 555 23.79 6.34 30.11
N LEU A 556 23.01 7.23 30.71
CA LEU A 556 21.67 7.56 30.23
C LEU A 556 21.67 8.97 29.66
N GLU A 557 21.07 9.12 28.48
CA GLU A 557 20.99 10.38 27.74
C GLU A 557 19.57 10.94 27.79
N VAL A 558 19.45 12.24 28.05
CA VAL A 558 18.19 13.01 28.04
C VAL A 558 18.40 14.28 27.24
N THR A 559 17.45 14.65 26.38
CA THR A 559 17.56 15.88 25.57
C THR A 559 17.40 17.14 26.42
N GLU A 560 18.13 18.21 26.06
CA GLU A 560 18.10 19.50 26.78
C GLU A 560 16.67 20.04 26.97
N GLU A 561 15.86 20.07 25.91
CA GLU A 561 14.48 20.58 25.95
C GLU A 561 13.62 19.84 26.98
N SER A 562 13.77 18.51 27.07
CA SER A 562 13.00 17.69 28.01
C SER A 562 13.50 17.82 29.45
N ALA A 563 14.81 17.99 29.66
CA ALA A 563 15.38 18.17 30.98
C ALA A 563 15.00 19.53 31.59
N LEU A 564 14.93 20.58 30.78
CA LEU A 564 14.66 21.96 31.22
C LEU A 564 13.28 22.14 31.87
N GLY A 565 12.24 21.50 31.34
CA GLY A 565 10.87 21.66 31.85
C GLY A 565 10.64 20.99 33.21
N ASP A 566 11.32 19.87 33.46
CA ASP A 566 11.03 18.96 34.57
C ASP A 566 12.21 18.78 35.54
N PHE A 567 13.28 19.58 35.42
CA PHE A 567 14.54 19.37 36.15
C PHE A 567 14.35 19.16 37.66
N ALA A 568 13.52 19.98 38.31
CA ALA A 568 13.26 19.88 39.75
C ALA A 568 12.60 18.54 40.15
N GLN A 569 11.84 17.91 39.26
CA GLN A 569 11.16 16.63 39.48
C GLN A 569 12.10 15.45 39.23
N ILE A 570 12.94 15.53 38.19
CA ILE A 570 13.85 14.45 37.80
C ILE A 570 15.18 14.45 38.58
N ALA A 571 15.60 15.58 39.15
CA ALA A 571 16.87 15.72 39.86
C ALA A 571 17.10 14.68 40.99
N PRO A 572 16.12 14.35 41.84
CA PRO A 572 16.27 13.28 42.83
C PRO A 572 16.56 11.91 42.22
N ASN A 573 15.92 11.58 41.10
CA ASN A 573 16.13 10.31 40.39
C ASN A 573 17.49 10.28 39.68
N ILE A 574 17.97 11.42 39.16
CA ILE A 574 19.35 11.54 38.64
C ILE A 574 20.38 11.30 39.76
N GLU A 575 20.19 11.90 40.92
CA GLU A 575 21.08 11.70 42.07
C GLU A 575 21.07 10.24 42.55
N LEU A 576 19.90 9.60 42.55
CA LEU A 576 19.76 8.18 42.85
C LEU A 576 20.54 7.29 41.86
N LEU A 577 20.47 7.57 40.56
CA LEU A 577 21.27 6.88 39.54
C LEU A 577 22.77 7.05 39.77
N ARG A 578 23.19 8.29 40.04
CA ARG A 578 24.59 8.67 40.29
C ARG A 578 25.16 7.93 41.50
N GLN A 579 24.42 7.87 42.60
CA GLN A 579 24.79 7.13 43.81
C GLN A 579 24.96 5.63 43.57
N ASN A 580 24.23 5.08 42.59
CA ASN A 580 24.33 3.70 42.16
C ASN A 580 25.30 3.49 40.97
N GLY A 581 26.11 4.49 40.65
CA GLY A 581 27.20 4.41 39.68
C GLY A 581 26.81 4.69 38.23
N ILE A 582 25.53 4.92 37.92
CA ILE A 582 25.04 5.21 36.56
C ILE A 582 25.16 6.71 36.30
N ARG A 583 25.77 7.09 35.17
CA ARG A 583 26.00 8.50 34.82
C ARG A 583 24.92 9.02 33.90
N MET A 584 24.62 10.31 34.00
CA MET A 584 23.72 11.01 33.09
C MET A 584 24.51 11.87 32.10
N ALA A 585 23.96 12.01 30.90
CA ALA A 585 24.43 12.88 29.84
C ALA A 585 23.28 13.72 29.29
N ILE A 586 23.59 14.95 28.86
CA ILE A 586 22.64 15.85 28.19
C ILE A 586 22.88 15.79 26.69
N ASP A 587 21.81 15.58 25.94
CA ASP A 587 21.83 15.52 24.47
C ASP A 587 21.27 16.81 23.83
N ASP A 588 21.67 17.10 22.59
CA ASP A 588 21.26 18.28 21.81
C ASP A 588 21.54 19.64 22.50
N PHE A 589 22.66 19.78 23.22
CA PHE A 589 22.97 21.01 23.95
C PHE A 589 23.32 22.17 23.01
N GLY A 590 22.58 23.29 23.12
CA GLY A 590 22.91 24.57 22.47
C GLY A 590 21.92 25.13 21.44
N MET A 591 20.73 24.54 21.32
CA MET A 591 19.67 24.95 20.36
C MET A 591 18.55 25.84 20.97
N GLY A 592 18.51 26.04 22.30
CA GLY A 592 17.34 26.61 22.99
C GLY A 592 17.61 27.59 24.14
N GLN A 593 16.66 27.70 25.07
CA GLN A 593 16.82 28.47 26.32
C GLN A 593 17.78 27.73 27.24
N THR A 594 19.08 27.98 27.09
CA THR A 594 20.09 27.45 28.00
C THR A 594 19.78 27.89 29.43
N SER A 595 19.25 26.98 30.26
CA SER A 595 19.19 27.21 31.70
C SER A 595 20.45 26.59 32.29
N LEU A 596 21.42 27.45 32.64
CA LEU A 596 22.61 27.07 33.43
C LEU A 596 22.24 26.46 34.80
N GLU A 597 20.95 26.44 35.15
CA GLU A 597 20.38 25.90 36.37
C GLU A 597 20.73 24.42 36.59
N TYR A 598 20.62 23.56 35.58
CA TYR A 598 20.92 22.15 35.76
C TYR A 598 22.43 21.85 35.77
N LEU A 599 23.23 22.67 35.10
CA LEU A 599 24.70 22.55 35.13
C LEU A 599 25.26 22.97 36.50
N ARG A 600 24.59 23.90 37.20
CA ARG A 600 24.97 24.34 38.55
C ARG A 600 24.96 23.20 39.57
N GLU A 601 23.99 22.29 39.48
CA GLU A 601 23.83 21.19 40.43
C GLU A 601 24.80 20.02 40.17
N ASN A 602 25.62 20.09 39.10
CA ASN A 602 26.64 19.10 38.74
C ASN A 602 26.12 17.65 38.69
N LEU A 603 24.89 17.47 38.17
CA LEU A 603 24.20 16.18 38.10
C LEU A 603 24.51 15.37 36.82
N PHE A 604 25.11 16.01 35.82
CA PHE A 604 25.41 15.39 34.52
C PHE A 604 26.90 15.26 34.32
N ALA A 605 27.36 14.07 33.95
CA ALA A 605 28.78 13.78 33.72
C ALA A 605 29.23 14.18 32.31
N TYR A 606 28.30 14.28 31.37
CA TYR A 606 28.60 14.59 29.97
C TYR A 606 27.57 15.54 29.37
N VAL A 607 28.04 16.36 28.43
CA VAL A 607 27.23 17.20 27.55
C VAL A 607 27.60 16.86 26.11
N LYS A 608 26.60 16.50 25.30
CA LYS A 608 26.74 16.25 23.87
C LYS A 608 26.34 17.51 23.12
N LEU A 609 27.27 18.03 22.33
CA LEU A 609 27.07 19.24 21.53
C LEU A 609 26.11 18.92 20.40
N ASP A 610 25.09 19.77 20.22
CA ASP A 610 24.21 19.69 19.06
C ASP A 610 25.03 19.71 17.76
N GLY A 611 24.76 18.76 16.87
CA GLY A 611 25.59 18.61 15.68
C GLY A 611 25.44 19.76 14.67
N SER A 612 24.40 20.60 14.74
CA SER A 612 24.31 21.81 13.90
C SER A 612 25.34 22.87 14.31
N LEU A 613 25.70 22.94 15.60
CA LEU A 613 26.82 23.75 16.08
C LEU A 613 28.15 23.19 15.59
N VAL A 614 28.32 21.87 15.69
CA VAL A 614 29.55 21.18 15.26
C VAL A 614 29.77 21.34 13.75
N GLN A 615 28.75 21.11 12.92
CA GLN A 615 28.83 21.25 11.47
C GLN A 615 29.21 22.67 11.01
N GLN A 616 28.89 23.70 11.80
CA GLN A 616 29.20 25.09 11.47
C GLN A 616 30.51 25.60 12.07
N VAL A 617 31.21 24.81 12.90
CA VAL A 617 32.38 25.26 13.67
C VAL A 617 33.53 25.78 12.80
N LEU A 618 33.66 25.26 11.58
CA LEU A 618 34.71 25.67 10.62
C LEU A 618 34.43 27.02 9.95
N HIS A 619 33.16 27.37 9.76
CA HIS A 619 32.76 28.46 8.87
C HIS A 619 32.02 29.60 9.58
N ASN A 620 31.54 29.35 10.80
CA ASN A 620 30.82 30.31 11.61
C ASN A 620 31.61 30.62 12.88
N PRO A 621 32.30 31.79 12.95
CA PRO A 621 33.05 32.19 14.13
C PRO A 621 32.22 32.18 15.42
N ARG A 622 30.92 32.51 15.34
CA ARG A 622 30.04 32.47 16.52
C ARG A 622 29.83 31.04 17.01
N CYS A 623 29.61 30.08 16.13
CA CYS A 623 29.51 28.67 16.54
C CYS A 623 30.82 28.20 17.17
N ARG A 624 31.97 28.60 16.61
CA ARG A 624 33.29 28.31 17.20
C ARG A 624 33.43 28.87 18.62
N ASP A 625 33.05 30.14 18.83
CA ASP A 625 33.11 30.79 20.14
C ASP A 625 32.15 30.13 21.15
N ILE A 626 30.93 29.76 20.71
CA ILE A 626 29.95 29.05 21.54
C ILE A 626 30.50 27.69 21.98
N VAL A 627 31.01 26.89 21.04
CA VAL A 627 31.61 25.59 21.34
C VAL A 627 32.79 25.74 22.30
N GLY A 628 33.68 26.71 22.06
CA GLY A 628 34.80 27.01 22.97
C GLY A 628 34.32 27.35 24.39
N SER A 629 33.27 28.19 24.50
CA SER A 629 32.68 28.56 25.80
C SER A 629 32.10 27.35 26.53
N ILE A 630 31.44 26.43 25.82
CA ILE A 630 30.88 25.21 26.41
C ILE A 630 31.99 24.29 26.91
N VAL A 631 33.08 24.15 26.15
CA VAL A 631 34.24 23.36 26.57
C VAL A 631 34.92 23.94 27.81
N GLU A 632 35.07 25.26 27.87
CA GLU A 632 35.60 25.93 29.07
C GLU A 632 34.68 25.75 30.28
N LEU A 633 33.36 25.85 30.07
CA LEU A 633 32.37 25.57 31.12
C LEU A 633 32.46 24.13 31.61
N GLY A 634 32.64 23.16 30.70
CA GLY A 634 32.86 21.75 31.05
C GLY A 634 34.07 21.52 31.93
N ARG A 635 35.19 22.21 31.65
CA ARG A 635 36.37 22.17 32.52
C ARG A 635 36.13 22.80 33.88
N ALA A 636 35.37 23.90 33.94
CA ALA A 636 35.09 24.62 35.18
C ALA A 636 34.11 23.86 36.10
N LEU A 637 33.17 23.12 35.52
CA LEU A 637 32.12 22.38 36.24
C LEU A 637 32.36 20.87 36.32
N ASP A 638 33.48 20.37 35.76
CA ASP A 638 33.89 18.95 35.77
C ASP A 638 32.94 18.00 35.02
N PHE A 639 32.47 18.42 33.84
CA PHE A 639 31.75 17.55 32.90
C PHE A 639 32.51 17.37 31.58
N GLY A 640 32.33 16.19 30.97
CA GLY A 640 32.90 15.85 29.67
C GLY A 640 32.09 16.44 28.52
N VAL A 641 32.77 16.87 27.45
CA VAL A 641 32.11 17.39 26.24
C VAL A 641 32.34 16.42 25.08
N THR A 642 31.23 15.94 24.51
CA THR A 642 31.20 15.07 23.33
C THR A 642 30.71 15.88 22.14
N ALA A 643 31.53 15.97 21.09
CA ALA A 643 31.12 16.59 19.83
C ALA A 643 30.47 15.54 18.93
N GLU A 644 29.22 15.78 18.53
CA GLU A 644 28.47 14.92 17.62
C GLU A 644 28.56 15.37 16.15
N MET A 645 28.17 14.49 15.23
CA MET A 645 28.22 14.74 13.78
C MET A 645 29.60 15.18 13.27
N VAL A 646 30.68 14.63 13.84
CA VAL A 646 32.05 14.85 13.36
C VAL A 646 32.29 14.04 12.09
N GLU A 647 32.21 14.70 10.93
CA GLU A 647 32.29 14.04 9.61
C GLU A 647 33.63 14.22 8.90
N THR A 648 34.44 15.22 9.27
CA THR A 648 35.72 15.51 8.61
C THR A 648 36.86 15.71 9.61
N GLU A 649 38.09 15.41 9.17
CA GLU A 649 39.29 15.56 9.99
C GLU A 649 39.54 17.03 10.34
N GLU A 650 39.21 17.97 9.44
CA GLU A 650 39.33 19.41 9.71
C GLU A 650 38.40 19.85 10.83
N THR A 651 37.17 19.36 10.84
CA THR A 651 36.18 19.63 11.91
C THR A 651 36.71 19.09 13.23
N ARG A 652 37.19 17.84 13.23
CA ARG A 652 37.80 17.20 14.40
C ARG A 652 38.98 17.99 14.93
N GLN A 653 39.87 18.46 14.07
CA GLN A 653 41.05 19.24 14.45
C GLN A 653 40.68 20.56 15.14
N VAL A 654 39.70 21.30 14.61
CA VAL A 654 39.22 22.53 15.27
C VAL A 654 38.59 22.24 16.62
N LEU A 655 37.77 21.19 16.73
CA LEU A 655 37.18 20.77 18.01
C LEU A 655 38.24 20.33 19.03
N LEU A 656 39.31 19.67 18.58
CA LEU A 656 40.47 19.30 19.39
C LEU A 656 41.23 20.53 19.91
N GLU A 657 41.44 21.54 19.07
CA GLU A 657 42.06 22.81 19.46
C GLU A 657 41.22 23.57 20.49
N LEU A 658 39.90 23.56 20.35
CA LEU A 658 38.97 24.09 21.36
C LEU A 658 38.99 23.26 22.64
N GLY A 659 39.42 22.00 22.54
CA GLY A 659 39.64 21.09 23.67
C GLY A 659 38.44 20.20 24.00
N CYS A 660 37.61 19.88 23.01
CA CYS A 660 36.64 18.80 23.10
C CYS A 660 37.35 17.48 23.46
N GLN A 661 36.68 16.64 24.24
CA GLN A 661 37.30 15.44 24.82
C GLN A 661 36.93 14.18 24.05
N TYR A 662 35.68 14.14 23.58
CA TYR A 662 35.08 12.98 22.92
C TYR A 662 34.46 13.38 21.59
N TYR A 663 34.46 12.44 20.65
CA TYR A 663 34.01 12.66 19.28
C TYR A 663 33.17 11.49 18.79
N GLN A 664 32.06 11.81 18.14
CA GLN A 664 31.15 10.87 17.53
C GLN A 664 30.73 11.38 16.15
N GLY A 665 30.82 10.55 15.12
CA GLY A 665 30.42 10.93 13.77
C GLY A 665 30.95 10.01 12.68
N TYR A 666 30.56 10.30 11.44
CA TYR A 666 30.84 9.43 10.29
C TYR A 666 32.30 9.50 9.82
N LEU A 667 33.10 10.42 10.34
CA LEU A 667 34.56 10.37 10.22
C LEU A 667 35.11 9.00 10.68
N TYR A 668 34.51 8.45 11.73
CA TYR A 668 34.92 7.19 12.33
C TYR A 668 34.05 6.03 11.85
N SER A 669 32.77 6.05 12.21
CA SER A 669 31.81 5.02 11.78
C SER A 669 30.36 5.47 12.00
N PRO A 670 29.42 5.04 11.14
CA PRO A 670 28.01 5.01 11.50
C PRO A 670 27.75 4.00 12.65
N ALA A 671 26.52 3.95 13.15
CA ALA A 671 26.10 2.92 14.10
C ALA A 671 26.19 1.52 13.46
N LEU A 672 26.81 0.58 14.15
CA LEU A 672 27.10 -0.77 13.67
C LEU A 672 26.28 -1.84 14.43
N PRO A 673 25.89 -2.96 13.78
CA PRO A 673 25.44 -4.15 14.49
C PRO A 673 26.47 -4.59 15.54
N TYR A 674 26.04 -5.27 16.61
CA TYR A 674 26.91 -5.67 17.71
C TYR A 674 28.19 -6.41 17.25
N SER A 675 28.09 -7.38 16.34
CA SER A 675 29.27 -8.11 15.81
C SER A 675 30.27 -7.17 15.14
N ASP A 676 29.77 -6.30 14.28
CA ASP A 676 30.58 -5.40 13.46
C ASP A 676 31.21 -4.32 14.34
N PHE A 677 30.50 -3.90 15.39
CA PHE A 677 31.01 -2.99 16.41
C PHE A 677 32.17 -3.62 17.21
N VAL A 678 32.04 -4.89 17.62
CA VAL A 678 33.12 -5.61 18.31
C VAL A 678 34.37 -5.69 17.44
N ASP A 679 34.22 -5.99 16.15
CA ASP A 679 35.34 -6.07 15.22
C ASP A 679 35.98 -4.70 14.98
N TYR A 680 35.16 -3.65 14.83
CA TYR A 680 35.63 -2.27 14.75
C TYR A 680 36.48 -1.88 15.97
N CYS A 681 36.02 -2.20 17.19
CA CYS A 681 36.76 -1.94 18.42
C CYS A 681 38.14 -2.61 18.43
N ARG A 682 38.24 -3.86 17.96
CA ARG A 682 39.51 -4.61 17.90
C ARG A 682 40.48 -4.00 16.89
N GLU A 683 39.98 -3.67 15.69
CA GLU A 683 40.80 -3.04 14.66
C GLU A 683 41.35 -1.69 15.12
N GLN A 684 40.51 -0.87 15.75
CA GLN A 684 40.90 0.46 16.22
C GLN A 684 41.92 0.36 17.37
N ALA A 685 41.75 -0.58 18.30
CA ALA A 685 42.75 -0.86 19.33
C ALA A 685 44.11 -1.25 18.73
N GLY A 686 44.10 -2.05 17.65
CA GLY A 686 45.31 -2.41 16.90
C GLY A 686 45.99 -1.22 16.21
N ARG A 687 45.21 -0.32 15.59
CA ARG A 687 45.74 0.89 14.91
C ARG A 687 46.41 1.85 15.90
N VAL A 688 45.77 2.12 17.03
CA VAL A 688 46.34 3.00 18.06
C VAL A 688 47.61 2.40 18.69
N ALA A 689 47.71 1.07 18.80
CA ALA A 689 48.91 0.41 19.30
C ALA A 689 50.11 0.48 18.33
N VAL A 690 49.87 0.65 17.02
CA VAL A 690 50.90 0.67 15.97
C VAL A 690 51.33 2.09 15.58
N SER A 691 50.52 3.12 15.86
CA SER A 691 50.89 4.51 15.62
C SER A 691 52.05 4.95 16.55
N PRO A 692 53.24 5.30 16.03
CA PRO A 692 54.35 5.72 16.88
C PRO A 692 54.01 7.03 17.56
N ARG A 693 54.32 7.12 18.86
CA ARG A 693 54.32 8.38 19.63
C ARG A 693 55.03 9.47 18.81
N GLN A 694 54.29 10.41 18.24
CA GLN A 694 54.82 11.68 17.74
C GLN A 694 54.81 12.70 18.86
#